data_AF-A0A1I7AM93-F1
#
_entry.id   AF-A0A1I7AM93-F1
#
_cell.length_a   1.000
_cell.length_b   1.000
_cell.length_c   1.000
_cell.angle_alpha   90.00
_cell.angle_beta   90.00
_cell.angle_gamma   90.00
#
_symmetry.space_group_name_H-M   'P 1'
#
loop_
_entity.id
_entity.type
_entity.pdbx_description
1 polymer ?
#
loop_
_entity_poly.entity_id
_entity_poly.type
_entity_poly.pdbx_seq_one_letter_code
_entity_poly.pdbx_strand_id
1 'polypeptide(L)'
;MRKLVVILFLLTCKSVCGQDGIIKPKDISTLDSVIYSLEKEYENSIVPDYFSLPQTTSDYFEIKTSDLDGFSEVFKKANSIEELMAAYPQLIVDRSLLIIKSQYIDYKDNEVIAIKTFEIKNNRNHEIVIPYSDSLEKQLKFFEFYKSYKSDLYTISGFFLEDYFQSYKIPEKYADWLFYGDVLIQPEEKIFIVENKSMPDFTTTEETIIDSLVSYFDLKSGKPFYPKDPNNLNHYRDSLEMWRTKRKSDLSKIYEEDATFKILLDSALTFAEKSQVTNGDLEDFTAHLLSKERALNLMRLNQQVGSCSFDNGPLEQQKRIARLAAETHDWSIFIKAFLNVMNDQVSRVADNSIASEARSTYVQELKKLDLDMYKILLGANLKVKNGDQAHYFADGSKIAQAFANLEENDQEYFENTLVRIIQDNSVDDFNKLHHYNTFLNYQYFQNKTDDSLRIADKINSLTPYLPFTIKSRIENPNKQLSELLHREAKTLEKFEILDSDIGNILSYSYSGDCWMADMVEKGNESNIVYNLTMPITDEITPFNNFTTHMSELKRRIENHDFIQQIANQNLSNRIYINFTDDRSFANFKDRVLEKIPEKIKESESFENALSFYITFSNRRYVRFILLENNAVLVLGIPEGFTLPGYDFDELVTATSEGFLHKSYDSYKLFNEKGKMLN
;
A
#
# COMPACT_ATOMS: atom_id res chain seq x y z
N MET A 1 -6.91 24.94 12.54
CA MET A 1 -7.28 23.49 12.60
C MET A 1 -8.79 23.17 12.51
N ARG A 2 -9.66 24.09 12.04
CA ARG A 2 -11.12 23.84 11.84
C ARG A 2 -11.60 23.97 10.38
N LYS A 3 -10.72 24.37 9.45
CA LYS A 3 -11.02 24.45 8.00
C LYS A 3 -10.47 23.27 7.19
N LEU A 4 -9.61 22.43 7.79
CA LEU A 4 -9.09 21.19 7.19
C LEU A 4 -10.10 20.04 7.26
N VAL A 5 -11.00 20.07 8.25
CA VAL A 5 -12.10 19.10 8.33
C VAL A 5 -13.03 19.26 7.14
N VAL A 6 -13.23 20.47 6.60
CA VAL A 6 -14.23 20.71 5.55
C VAL A 6 -13.79 20.25 4.16
N ILE A 7 -12.50 20.21 3.81
CA ILE A 7 -12.07 19.83 2.44
C ILE A 7 -11.77 18.32 2.32
N LEU A 8 -11.30 17.67 3.39
CA LEU A 8 -11.35 16.20 3.47
C LEU A 8 -12.80 15.71 3.63
N PHE A 9 -13.65 16.46 4.37
CA PHE A 9 -15.09 16.27 4.31
C PHE A 9 -15.71 16.61 2.96
N LEU A 10 -15.08 17.31 2.02
CA LEU A 10 -15.69 17.52 0.69
C LEU A 10 -15.37 16.39 -0.30
N LEU A 11 -14.41 15.52 0.05
CA LEU A 11 -14.21 14.23 -0.61
C LEU A 11 -14.96 13.08 0.10
N THR A 12 -15.30 13.23 1.39
CA THR A 12 -16.16 12.27 2.13
C THR A 12 -17.64 12.70 2.24
N CYS A 13 -18.01 13.96 2.00
CA CYS A 13 -19.39 14.46 1.79
C CYS A 13 -19.82 14.38 0.32
N LYS A 14 -19.54 13.24 -0.31
CA LYS A 14 -20.57 12.60 -1.12
C LYS A 14 -21.33 11.53 -0.32
N SER A 15 -21.37 11.65 1.01
CA SER A 15 -22.54 11.24 1.77
C SER A 15 -23.61 12.33 1.63
N VAL A 16 -24.78 11.98 1.05
CA VAL A 16 -25.99 12.82 0.89
C VAL A 16 -26.11 13.65 -0.42
N CYS A 17 -25.53 13.19 -1.51
CA CYS A 17 -26.19 13.28 -2.82
C CYS A 17 -26.29 11.84 -3.32
N GLY A 18 -27.51 11.32 -3.46
CA GLY A 18 -27.82 9.91 -3.67
C GLY A 18 -26.80 9.22 -4.58
N GLN A 19 -25.96 8.35 -3.99
CA GLN A 19 -25.28 7.35 -4.78
C GLN A 19 -26.40 6.47 -5.33
N ASP A 20 -26.61 6.49 -6.64
CA ASP A 20 -27.46 5.50 -7.28
C ASP A 20 -26.90 4.13 -6.87
N GLY A 21 -27.69 3.33 -6.13
CA GLY A 21 -27.29 1.97 -5.73
C GLY A 21 -26.87 1.13 -6.94
N ILE A 22 -26.05 0.11 -6.72
CA ILE A 22 -25.69 -0.84 -7.78
C ILE A 22 -26.92 -1.70 -8.12
N ILE A 23 -27.66 -2.12 -7.09
CA ILE A 23 -28.84 -2.99 -7.21
C ILE A 23 -30.10 -2.15 -7.09
N LYS A 24 -31.01 -2.25 -8.07
CA LYS A 24 -32.32 -1.59 -7.96
C LYS A 24 -33.26 -2.48 -7.14
N PRO A 25 -34.13 -1.92 -6.28
CA PRO A 25 -35.03 -2.71 -5.44
C PRO A 25 -35.91 -3.71 -6.20
N LYS A 26 -36.28 -3.37 -7.43
CA LYS A 26 -37.12 -4.22 -8.30
C LYS A 26 -36.41 -5.47 -8.85
N ASP A 27 -35.07 -5.50 -8.83
CA ASP A 27 -34.27 -6.58 -9.40
C ASP A 27 -33.88 -7.62 -8.32
N ILE A 28 -33.99 -7.26 -7.03
CA ILE A 28 -33.61 -8.10 -5.87
C ILE A 28 -34.28 -9.48 -5.90
N SER A 29 -35.61 -9.56 -6.02
CA SER A 29 -36.32 -10.84 -5.98
C SER A 29 -35.94 -11.80 -7.10
N THR A 30 -35.53 -11.27 -8.26
CA THR A 30 -35.08 -12.10 -9.38
C THR A 30 -33.66 -12.61 -9.11
N LEU A 31 -32.77 -11.76 -8.57
CA LEU A 31 -31.43 -12.17 -8.17
C LEU A 31 -31.49 -13.23 -7.06
N ASP A 32 -32.35 -13.04 -6.04
CA ASP A 32 -32.56 -14.03 -4.97
C ASP A 32 -33.06 -15.38 -5.51
N SER A 33 -33.86 -15.37 -6.59
CA SER A 33 -34.29 -16.61 -7.24
C SER A 33 -33.14 -17.36 -7.92
N VAL A 34 -32.15 -16.63 -8.46
CA VAL A 34 -30.92 -17.24 -9.02
C VAL A 34 -30.04 -17.76 -7.89
N ILE A 35 -29.85 -16.98 -6.84
CA ILE A 35 -29.10 -17.39 -5.63
C ILE A 35 -29.67 -18.68 -5.07
N TYR A 36 -30.98 -18.75 -4.85
CA TYR A 36 -31.64 -19.95 -4.35
C TYR A 36 -31.38 -21.20 -5.21
N SER A 37 -31.27 -21.04 -6.54
CA SER A 37 -30.92 -22.14 -7.44
C SER A 37 -29.47 -22.60 -7.24
N LEU A 38 -28.54 -21.66 -7.09
CA LEU A 38 -27.12 -21.94 -6.87
C LEU A 38 -26.87 -22.52 -5.48
N GLU A 39 -27.59 -22.05 -4.45
CA GLU A 39 -27.52 -22.62 -3.10
C GLU A 39 -27.99 -24.08 -3.09
N LYS A 40 -29.04 -24.41 -3.84
CA LYS A 40 -29.44 -25.82 -4.04
C LYS A 40 -28.37 -26.64 -4.74
N GLU A 41 -27.67 -26.07 -5.71
CA GLU A 41 -26.55 -26.75 -6.37
C GLU A 41 -25.43 -27.02 -5.37
N TYR A 42 -25.07 -26.02 -4.57
CA TYR A 42 -24.08 -26.12 -3.49
C TYR A 42 -24.48 -27.19 -2.46
N GLU A 43 -25.73 -27.19 -1.95
CA GLU A 43 -26.23 -28.16 -0.97
C GLU A 43 -26.19 -29.62 -1.48
N ASN A 44 -26.35 -29.82 -2.79
CA ASN A 44 -26.30 -31.15 -3.42
C ASN A 44 -24.89 -31.55 -3.88
N SER A 45 -23.90 -30.68 -3.70
CA SER A 45 -22.53 -30.90 -4.15
C SER A 45 -21.62 -31.38 -3.03
N ILE A 46 -20.54 -32.05 -3.40
CA ILE A 46 -19.51 -32.50 -2.46
C ILE A 46 -18.44 -31.41 -2.38
N VAL A 47 -18.19 -30.92 -1.16
CA VAL A 47 -17.12 -29.94 -0.89
C VAL A 47 -15.77 -30.57 -1.29
N PRO A 48 -15.02 -29.96 -2.22
CA PRO A 48 -13.72 -30.47 -2.63
C PRO A 48 -12.65 -30.21 -1.56
N ASP A 49 -11.54 -30.93 -1.67
CA ASP A 49 -10.38 -30.71 -0.81
C ASP A 49 -9.57 -29.51 -1.31
N TYR A 50 -9.44 -28.49 -0.45
CA TYR A 50 -8.55 -27.36 -0.68
C TYR A 50 -7.24 -27.53 0.09
N PHE A 51 -6.16 -26.97 -0.47
CA PHE A 51 -4.83 -27.01 0.14
C PHE A 51 -4.25 -25.59 0.23
N SER A 52 -3.56 -25.30 1.33
CA SER A 52 -2.87 -24.03 1.53
C SER A 52 -1.76 -23.81 0.50
N LEU A 53 -1.33 -22.56 0.37
CA LEU A 53 -0.12 -22.24 -0.40
C LEU A 53 1.08 -23.02 0.17
N PRO A 54 1.98 -23.54 -0.68
CA PRO A 54 3.19 -24.21 -0.23
C PRO A 54 4.02 -23.27 0.65
N GLN A 55 4.32 -23.70 1.87
CA GLN A 55 4.97 -22.87 2.88
C GLN A 55 5.98 -23.68 3.70
N THR A 56 6.96 -22.99 4.27
CA THR A 56 7.96 -23.56 5.17
C THR A 56 8.65 -22.43 5.96
N THR A 57 9.59 -22.79 6.81
CA THR A 57 10.47 -21.88 7.56
C THR A 57 11.85 -21.79 6.91
N SER A 58 12.47 -20.63 6.98
CA SER A 58 13.78 -20.40 6.36
C SER A 58 14.58 -19.28 7.01
N ASP A 59 15.87 -19.25 6.68
CA ASP A 59 16.75 -18.10 6.89
C ASP A 59 17.07 -17.45 5.54
N TYR A 60 16.96 -16.12 5.50
CA TYR A 60 17.34 -15.31 4.35
C TYR A 60 18.80 -14.87 4.46
N PHE A 61 19.46 -14.74 3.31
CA PHE A 61 20.76 -14.09 3.21
C PHE A 61 20.86 -13.12 2.05
N GLU A 62 21.78 -12.17 2.20
CA GLU A 62 22.19 -11.25 1.13
C GLU A 62 23.67 -10.88 1.27
N ILE A 63 24.35 -10.71 0.13
CA ILE A 63 25.73 -10.25 0.06
C ILE A 63 25.97 -9.48 -1.23
N LYS A 64 26.80 -8.44 -1.17
CA LYS A 64 27.37 -7.82 -2.36
C LYS A 64 28.83 -8.25 -2.50
N THR A 65 29.20 -8.78 -3.66
CA THR A 65 30.54 -9.34 -3.90
C THR A 65 30.92 -9.25 -5.37
N SER A 66 32.21 -9.11 -5.66
CA SER A 66 32.74 -9.28 -7.02
C SER A 66 33.02 -10.75 -7.37
N ASP A 67 33.08 -11.64 -6.38
CA ASP A 67 33.41 -13.06 -6.53
C ASP A 67 32.16 -13.95 -6.54
N LEU A 68 31.45 -13.96 -7.67
CA LEU A 68 30.23 -14.77 -7.86
C LEU A 68 30.54 -16.27 -7.89
N ASP A 69 31.64 -16.66 -8.54
CA ASP A 69 32.01 -18.07 -8.72
C ASP A 69 32.43 -18.70 -7.40
N GLY A 70 33.28 -18.02 -6.62
CA GLY A 70 33.69 -18.47 -5.29
C GLY A 70 32.49 -18.58 -4.34
N PHE A 71 31.59 -17.58 -4.34
CA PHE A 71 30.36 -17.66 -3.55
C PHE A 71 29.50 -18.86 -3.95
N SER A 72 29.31 -19.07 -5.26
CA SER A 72 28.52 -20.18 -5.78
C SER A 72 29.09 -21.56 -5.39
N GLU A 73 30.41 -21.71 -5.39
CA GLU A 73 31.06 -22.96 -4.95
C GLU A 73 30.88 -23.23 -3.46
N VAL A 74 31.02 -22.20 -2.62
CA VAL A 74 30.80 -22.32 -1.17
C VAL A 74 29.33 -22.59 -0.88
N PHE A 75 28.41 -21.85 -1.49
CA PHE A 75 26.97 -22.02 -1.32
C PHE A 75 26.51 -23.43 -1.67
N LYS A 76 27.05 -24.03 -2.74
CA LYS A 76 26.76 -25.43 -3.13
C LYS A 76 27.17 -26.43 -2.05
N LYS A 77 28.24 -26.17 -1.31
CA LYS A 77 28.77 -27.05 -0.24
C LYS A 77 28.14 -26.80 1.12
N ALA A 78 27.74 -25.56 1.41
CA ALA A 78 27.14 -25.16 2.67
C ALA A 78 25.79 -25.88 2.88
N ASN A 79 25.58 -26.38 4.09
CA ASN A 79 24.36 -27.06 4.53
C ASN A 79 23.53 -26.20 5.48
N SER A 80 24.09 -25.11 6.00
CA SER A 80 23.39 -24.17 6.87
C SER A 80 23.85 -22.74 6.65
N ILE A 81 23.08 -21.79 7.18
CA ILE A 81 23.41 -20.37 7.15
C ILE A 81 24.70 -20.09 7.93
N GLU A 82 24.98 -20.82 9.00
CA GLU A 82 26.19 -20.66 9.83
C GLU A 82 27.46 -21.00 9.06
N GLU A 83 27.43 -22.07 8.25
CA GLU A 83 28.57 -22.43 7.39
C GLU A 83 28.84 -21.33 6.35
N LEU A 84 27.77 -20.73 5.80
CA LEU A 84 27.89 -19.63 4.86
C LEU A 84 28.42 -18.36 5.53
N MET A 85 27.92 -18.01 6.72
CA MET A 85 28.40 -16.88 7.52
C MET A 85 29.87 -17.04 7.94
N ALA A 86 30.32 -18.26 8.23
CA ALA A 86 31.72 -18.52 8.56
C ALA A 86 32.65 -18.28 7.37
N ALA A 87 32.20 -18.58 6.15
CA ALA A 87 32.94 -18.31 4.92
C ALA A 87 32.84 -16.85 4.46
N TYR A 88 31.70 -16.21 4.72
CA TYR A 88 31.40 -14.82 4.37
C TYR A 88 30.93 -14.04 5.60
N PRO A 89 31.84 -13.54 6.45
CA PRO A 89 31.49 -12.81 7.66
C PRO A 89 30.68 -11.52 7.43
N GLN A 90 30.58 -11.05 6.19
CA GLN A 90 29.79 -9.90 5.75
C GLN A 90 28.36 -10.23 5.34
N LEU A 91 27.96 -11.49 5.39
CA LEU A 91 26.63 -11.92 5.02
C LEU A 91 25.57 -11.19 5.87
N ILE A 92 24.63 -10.55 5.20
CA ILE A 92 23.41 -10.04 5.82
C ILE A 92 22.51 -11.24 6.01
N VAL A 93 21.96 -11.41 7.21
CA VAL A 93 21.09 -12.54 7.54
C VAL A 93 19.80 -12.06 8.18
N ASP A 94 18.71 -12.76 7.90
CA ASP A 94 17.44 -12.59 8.60
C ASP A 94 16.80 -13.95 8.86
N ARG A 95 16.53 -14.26 10.12
CA ARG A 95 16.29 -15.64 10.58
C ARG A 95 14.87 -15.97 10.97
N SER A 96 14.53 -17.25 10.89
CA SER A 96 13.24 -17.82 11.30
C SER A 96 12.06 -17.11 10.60
N LEU A 97 12.10 -17.10 9.28
CA LEU A 97 11.11 -16.49 8.41
C LEU A 97 10.08 -17.52 7.96
N LEU A 98 8.80 -17.17 8.02
CA LEU A 98 7.77 -17.87 7.26
C LEU A 98 7.90 -17.46 5.79
N ILE A 99 8.04 -18.45 4.90
CA ILE A 99 8.07 -18.23 3.46
C ILE A 99 6.96 -19.01 2.76
N ILE A 100 6.48 -18.45 1.65
CA ILE A 100 5.63 -19.17 0.69
C ILE A 100 6.33 -19.31 -0.65
N LYS A 101 5.90 -20.31 -1.41
CA LYS A 101 6.29 -20.53 -2.80
C LYS A 101 5.08 -20.32 -3.72
N SER A 102 5.26 -19.52 -4.77
CA SER A 102 4.26 -19.28 -5.80
C SER A 102 4.86 -19.51 -7.18
N GLN A 103 4.15 -20.24 -8.04
CA GLN A 103 4.52 -20.46 -9.44
C GLN A 103 3.58 -19.65 -10.33
N TYR A 104 4.13 -18.89 -11.27
CA TYR A 104 3.35 -18.04 -12.18
C TYR A 104 4.11 -17.76 -13.47
N ILE A 105 3.40 -17.21 -14.46
CA ILE A 105 3.98 -16.72 -15.71
C ILE A 105 4.25 -15.22 -15.55
N ASP A 106 5.51 -14.81 -15.74
CA ASP A 106 5.91 -13.41 -15.62
C ASP A 106 5.46 -12.56 -16.83
N TYR A 107 5.74 -11.26 -16.78
CA TYR A 107 5.38 -10.32 -17.86
C TYR A 107 6.14 -10.55 -19.18
N LYS A 108 7.12 -11.45 -19.18
CA LYS A 108 7.90 -11.88 -20.35
C LYS A 108 7.49 -13.28 -20.81
N ASP A 109 6.34 -13.77 -20.35
CA ASP A 109 5.81 -15.10 -20.64
C ASP A 109 6.72 -16.26 -20.19
N ASN A 110 7.57 -16.04 -19.18
CA ASN A 110 8.40 -17.10 -18.58
C ASN A 110 7.71 -17.70 -17.36
N GLU A 111 7.81 -19.02 -17.23
CA GLU A 111 7.40 -19.71 -16.01
C GLU A 111 8.46 -19.53 -14.91
N VAL A 112 8.05 -18.97 -13.78
CA VAL A 112 8.93 -18.63 -12.66
C VAL A 112 8.36 -19.10 -11.33
N ILE A 113 9.25 -19.23 -10.36
CA ILE A 113 8.92 -19.43 -8.95
C ILE A 113 9.32 -18.18 -8.20
N ALA A 114 8.38 -17.57 -7.47
CA ALA A 114 8.67 -16.61 -6.41
C ALA A 114 8.69 -17.32 -5.06
N ILE A 115 9.76 -17.07 -4.29
CA ILE A 115 9.84 -17.42 -2.88
C ILE A 115 9.91 -16.10 -2.11
N LYS A 116 8.96 -15.88 -1.20
CA LYS A 116 8.86 -14.61 -0.48
C LYS A 116 8.48 -14.75 0.98
N THR A 117 8.91 -13.76 1.75
CA THR A 117 8.49 -13.52 3.13
C THR A 117 7.46 -12.39 3.19
N PHE A 118 7.04 -12.03 4.40
CA PHE A 118 6.05 -10.99 4.64
C PHE A 118 6.55 -10.01 5.69
N GLU A 119 6.15 -8.75 5.52
CA GLU A 119 6.40 -7.71 6.52
C GLU A 119 5.60 -8.01 7.79
N ILE A 120 6.29 -7.97 8.92
CA ILE A 120 5.69 -8.11 10.24
C ILE A 120 6.29 -7.00 11.10
N LYS A 121 5.45 -6.05 11.53
CA LYS A 121 5.90 -4.85 12.24
C LYS A 121 6.94 -4.09 11.40
N ASN A 122 8.16 -3.94 11.93
CA ASN A 122 9.24 -3.15 11.35
C ASN A 122 10.20 -3.96 10.48
N ASN A 123 9.87 -5.22 10.19
CA ASN A 123 10.75 -6.12 9.46
C ASN A 123 10.36 -6.11 7.98
N ARG A 124 11.36 -5.98 7.10
CA ARG A 124 11.16 -5.95 5.64
C ARG A 124 10.76 -7.33 5.10
N ASN A 125 10.05 -7.36 3.97
CA ASN A 125 9.92 -8.58 3.20
C ASN A 125 11.17 -8.85 2.36
N HIS A 126 11.37 -10.11 2.00
CA HIS A 126 12.40 -10.55 1.08
C HIS A 126 11.74 -11.41 0.02
N GLU A 127 12.21 -11.29 -1.22
CA GLU A 127 11.69 -12.04 -2.37
C GLU A 127 12.86 -12.42 -3.27
N ILE A 128 12.81 -13.64 -3.80
CA ILE A 128 13.62 -14.06 -4.96
C ILE A 128 12.69 -14.62 -6.03
N VAL A 129 13.03 -14.40 -7.30
CA VAL A 129 12.29 -14.90 -8.45
C VAL A 129 13.24 -15.67 -9.36
N ILE A 130 13.04 -16.97 -9.44
CA ILE A 130 13.91 -17.88 -10.20
C ILE A 130 13.12 -18.60 -11.30
N PRO A 131 13.76 -18.95 -12.44
CA PRO A 131 13.12 -19.77 -13.47
C PRO A 131 12.63 -21.09 -12.91
N TYR A 132 11.43 -21.51 -13.30
CA TYR A 132 10.87 -22.79 -12.88
C TYR A 132 11.67 -23.98 -13.44
N SER A 133 11.85 -25.01 -12.62
CA SER A 133 12.27 -26.34 -13.05
C SER A 133 11.82 -27.41 -12.04
N ASP A 134 11.45 -28.60 -12.51
CA ASP A 134 10.98 -29.69 -11.64
C ASP A 134 12.00 -30.10 -10.56
N SER A 135 13.28 -29.83 -10.79
CA SER A 135 14.36 -30.12 -9.84
C SER A 135 14.29 -29.25 -8.57
N LEU A 136 13.59 -28.11 -8.61
CA LEU A 136 13.47 -27.15 -7.52
C LEU A 136 12.54 -27.63 -6.41
N GLU A 137 11.63 -28.57 -6.70
CA GLU A 137 10.71 -29.14 -5.69
C GLU A 137 11.42 -29.86 -4.55
N LYS A 138 12.66 -30.33 -4.77
CA LYS A 138 13.46 -31.09 -3.80
C LYS A 138 14.72 -30.34 -3.35
N GLN A 139 14.71 -29.01 -3.38
CA GLN A 139 15.82 -28.19 -2.90
C GLN A 139 15.51 -27.55 -1.55
N LEU A 140 16.53 -27.50 -0.69
CA LEU A 140 16.50 -26.82 0.61
C LEU A 140 17.24 -25.49 0.59
N LYS A 141 17.73 -25.06 -0.57
CA LYS A 141 18.43 -23.79 -0.71
C LYS A 141 18.21 -23.20 -2.08
N PHE A 142 17.93 -21.91 -2.10
CA PHE A 142 17.65 -21.16 -3.32
C PHE A 142 18.45 -19.86 -3.28
N PHE A 143 18.88 -19.39 -4.44
CA PHE A 143 19.49 -18.09 -4.55
C PHE A 143 19.29 -17.51 -5.94
N GLU A 144 19.32 -16.20 -6.02
CA GLU A 144 19.41 -15.44 -7.24
C GLU A 144 20.59 -14.47 -7.15
N PHE A 145 20.97 -13.90 -8.29
CA PHE A 145 21.95 -12.82 -8.31
C PHE A 145 21.62 -11.85 -9.43
N TYR A 146 22.00 -10.58 -9.21
CA TYR A 146 21.98 -9.57 -10.25
C TYR A 146 23.22 -8.70 -10.16
N LYS A 147 23.72 -8.23 -11.30
CA LYS A 147 24.84 -7.29 -11.36
C LYS A 147 24.32 -5.86 -11.20
N SER A 148 24.93 -5.10 -10.31
CA SER A 148 24.62 -3.67 -10.15
C SER A 148 24.93 -2.91 -11.45
N TYR A 149 24.05 -1.98 -11.85
CA TYR A 149 24.34 -1.07 -12.97
C TYR A 149 25.36 0.01 -12.61
N LYS A 150 25.56 0.28 -11.31
CA LYS A 150 26.41 1.38 -10.80
C LYS A 150 27.77 0.92 -10.30
N SER A 151 27.96 -0.38 -10.12
CA SER A 151 29.19 -0.98 -9.60
C SER A 151 29.45 -2.33 -10.26
N ASP A 152 30.70 -2.78 -10.27
CA ASP A 152 31.06 -4.12 -10.76
C ASP A 152 30.75 -5.26 -9.76
N LEU A 153 29.90 -4.98 -8.76
CA LEU A 153 29.48 -5.94 -7.75
C LEU A 153 28.19 -6.67 -8.16
N TYR A 154 28.10 -7.93 -7.78
CA TYR A 154 26.87 -8.70 -7.77
C TYR A 154 26.20 -8.57 -6.41
N THR A 155 24.89 -8.38 -6.40
CA THR A 155 24.07 -8.68 -5.22
C THR A 155 23.59 -10.12 -5.36
N ILE A 156 23.85 -10.94 -4.35
CA ILE A 156 23.41 -12.33 -4.27
C ILE A 156 22.50 -12.45 -3.05
N SER A 157 21.31 -12.97 -3.24
CA SER A 157 20.30 -13.16 -2.19
C SER A 157 19.66 -14.54 -2.28
N GLY A 158 19.14 -15.05 -1.18
CA GLY A 158 18.55 -16.37 -1.18
C GLY A 158 18.01 -16.83 0.16
N PHE A 159 17.60 -18.10 0.20
CA PHE A 159 17.01 -18.75 1.36
C PHE A 159 17.66 -20.11 1.63
N PHE A 160 17.90 -20.40 2.91
CA PHE A 160 18.12 -21.75 3.43
C PHE A 160 16.84 -22.21 4.14
N LEU A 161 16.26 -23.29 3.66
CA LEU A 161 15.02 -23.86 4.20
C LEU A 161 15.33 -24.82 5.33
N GLU A 162 14.50 -24.79 6.37
CA GLU A 162 14.56 -25.79 7.44
C GLU A 162 13.96 -27.14 6.98
N ASP A 163 12.94 -27.10 6.12
CA ASP A 163 12.31 -28.27 5.51
C ASP A 163 11.74 -27.91 4.12
N TYR A 164 11.41 -28.92 3.31
CA TYR A 164 10.76 -28.76 2.02
C TYR A 164 9.42 -28.01 2.16
N PHE A 165 9.02 -27.29 1.11
CA PHE A 165 7.69 -26.66 1.08
C PHE A 165 6.58 -27.70 1.22
N GLN A 166 5.64 -27.45 2.12
CA GLN A 166 4.47 -28.29 2.32
C GLN A 166 3.19 -27.48 2.12
N SER A 167 2.16 -28.14 1.59
CA SER A 167 0.79 -27.63 1.54
C SER A 167 -0.06 -28.44 2.51
N TYR A 168 -0.87 -27.75 3.29
CA TYR A 168 -1.72 -28.36 4.32
C TYR A 168 -3.17 -28.37 3.84
N LYS A 169 -3.90 -29.45 4.15
CA LYS A 169 -5.33 -29.52 3.83
C LYS A 169 -6.07 -28.44 4.65
N ILE A 170 -6.88 -27.62 3.97
CA ILE A 170 -7.72 -26.61 4.62
C ILE A 170 -8.80 -27.32 5.44
N PRO A 171 -9.05 -26.93 6.69
CA PRO A 171 -10.08 -27.54 7.53
C PRO A 171 -11.47 -27.50 6.87
N GLU A 172 -12.26 -28.57 7.04
CA GLU A 172 -13.54 -28.77 6.33
C GLU A 172 -14.49 -27.56 6.43
N LYS A 173 -14.58 -26.94 7.62
CA LYS A 173 -15.45 -25.76 7.82
C LYS A 173 -15.05 -24.53 7.00
N TYR A 174 -13.77 -24.40 6.66
CA TYR A 174 -13.23 -23.29 5.86
C TYR A 174 -13.20 -23.66 4.36
N ALA A 175 -12.96 -24.92 4.04
CA ALA A 175 -13.16 -25.49 2.72
C ALA A 175 -14.62 -25.29 2.24
N ASP A 176 -15.59 -25.41 3.15
CA ASP A 176 -16.99 -25.12 2.89
C ASP A 176 -17.23 -23.66 2.46
N TRP A 177 -16.53 -22.69 3.05
CA TRP A 177 -16.66 -21.28 2.68
C TRP A 177 -16.04 -20.97 1.33
N LEU A 178 -14.87 -21.55 1.05
CA LEU A 178 -14.23 -21.50 -0.26
C LEU A 178 -15.17 -22.04 -1.34
N PHE A 179 -15.73 -23.24 -1.10
CA PHE A 179 -16.63 -23.90 -2.04
C PHE A 179 -17.94 -23.15 -2.25
N TYR A 180 -18.56 -22.63 -1.19
CA TYR A 180 -19.72 -21.75 -1.31
C TYR A 180 -19.40 -20.53 -2.19
N GLY A 181 -18.26 -19.88 -1.94
CA GLY A 181 -17.77 -18.79 -2.77
C GLY A 181 -17.61 -19.18 -4.24
N ASP A 182 -17.01 -20.32 -4.54
CA ASP A 182 -16.76 -20.76 -5.91
C ASP A 182 -18.05 -21.09 -6.67
N VAL A 183 -19.04 -21.74 -6.02
CA VAL A 183 -20.35 -22.02 -6.63
C VAL A 183 -21.12 -20.72 -6.91
N LEU A 184 -21.13 -19.77 -5.97
CA LEU A 184 -21.88 -18.53 -6.12
C LEU A 184 -21.19 -17.53 -7.05
N ILE A 185 -19.87 -17.42 -7.03
CA ILE A 185 -19.13 -16.43 -7.82
C ILE A 185 -18.85 -16.91 -9.24
N GLN A 186 -18.65 -18.22 -9.44
CA GLN A 186 -18.26 -18.82 -10.72
C GLN A 186 -16.99 -18.16 -11.27
N PRO A 187 -15.85 -18.29 -10.55
CA PRO A 187 -14.63 -17.53 -10.81
C PRO A 187 -14.04 -17.73 -12.22
N GLU A 188 -14.38 -18.81 -12.92
CA GLU A 188 -14.05 -19.08 -14.31
C GLU A 188 -14.70 -18.11 -15.31
N GLU A 189 -15.85 -17.50 -15.00
CA GLU A 189 -16.54 -16.59 -15.90
C GLU A 189 -15.76 -15.28 -16.03
N LYS A 190 -15.45 -14.86 -17.26
CA LYS A 190 -14.71 -13.61 -17.50
C LYS A 190 -15.66 -12.43 -17.66
N ILE A 191 -15.42 -11.37 -16.89
CA ILE A 191 -16.13 -10.10 -17.10
C ILE A 191 -15.83 -9.56 -18.49
N PHE A 192 -14.55 -9.39 -18.84
CA PHE A 192 -14.14 -8.89 -20.14
C PHE A 192 -13.87 -10.04 -21.11
N ILE A 193 -14.45 -9.94 -22.31
CA ILE A 193 -14.24 -10.89 -23.42
C ILE A 193 -12.90 -10.57 -24.11
N VAL A 194 -12.56 -9.28 -24.22
CA VAL A 194 -11.29 -8.80 -24.75
C VAL A 194 -10.51 -8.17 -23.60
N GLU A 195 -9.35 -8.74 -23.28
CA GLU A 195 -8.46 -8.24 -22.23
C GLU A 195 -7.41 -7.30 -22.83
N ASN A 196 -7.36 -6.07 -22.32
CA ASN A 196 -6.35 -5.08 -22.70
C ASN A 196 -5.22 -5.08 -21.65
N LYS A 197 -4.04 -5.59 -22.01
CA LYS A 197 -2.88 -5.68 -21.11
C LYS A 197 -2.11 -4.36 -20.93
N SER A 198 -2.39 -3.35 -21.74
CA SER A 198 -1.70 -2.05 -21.71
C SER A 198 -2.67 -0.92 -22.02
N MET A 199 -2.28 0.32 -21.71
CA MET A 199 -2.97 1.47 -22.29
C MET A 199 -2.97 1.35 -23.81
N PRO A 200 -4.06 1.78 -24.49
CA PRO A 200 -4.03 1.98 -25.93
C PRO A 200 -2.86 2.91 -26.27
N ASP A 201 -2.07 2.54 -27.28
CA ASP A 201 -1.01 3.41 -27.78
C ASP A 201 -1.66 4.74 -28.24
N PHE A 202 -1.21 5.89 -27.70
CA PHE A 202 -1.80 7.20 -28.02
C PHE A 202 -1.51 7.65 -29.48
N THR A 203 -0.96 6.76 -30.30
CA THR A 203 -0.75 6.98 -31.74
C THR A 203 -2.09 6.96 -32.47
N THR A 204 -2.34 8.01 -33.26
CA THR A 204 -3.45 8.22 -34.21
C THR A 204 -4.39 7.03 -34.38
N THR A 205 -5.46 6.98 -33.59
CA THR A 205 -6.60 6.09 -33.85
C THR A 205 -7.27 6.56 -35.14
N GLU A 206 -7.40 5.68 -36.13
CA GLU A 206 -8.21 5.98 -37.32
C GLU A 206 -9.65 6.26 -36.88
N GLU A 207 -10.24 7.37 -37.34
CA GLU A 207 -11.63 7.69 -37.04
C GLU A 207 -12.55 6.58 -37.53
N THR A 208 -13.37 6.06 -36.62
CA THR A 208 -14.32 4.99 -36.89
C THR A 208 -15.74 5.53 -37.12
N ILE A 209 -16.64 4.65 -37.55
CA ILE A 209 -18.07 4.98 -37.62
C ILE A 209 -18.66 5.29 -36.23
N ILE A 210 -18.03 4.78 -35.16
CA ILE A 210 -18.40 5.10 -33.77
C ILE A 210 -18.08 6.57 -33.48
N ASP A 211 -16.90 7.05 -33.87
CA ASP A 211 -16.50 8.46 -33.69
C ASP A 211 -17.40 9.39 -34.51
N SER A 212 -17.83 8.94 -35.69
CA SER A 212 -18.81 9.66 -36.52
C SER A 212 -20.17 9.78 -35.83
N LEU A 213 -20.66 8.70 -35.20
CA LEU A 213 -21.90 8.70 -34.41
C LEU A 213 -21.82 9.66 -33.22
N VAL A 214 -20.74 9.57 -32.43
CA VAL A 214 -20.53 10.42 -31.25
C VAL A 214 -20.44 11.89 -31.65
N SER A 215 -19.64 12.20 -32.68
CA SER A 215 -19.50 13.56 -33.21
C SER A 215 -20.83 14.12 -33.72
N TYR A 216 -21.63 13.29 -34.40
CA TYR A 216 -22.96 13.68 -34.87
C TYR A 216 -23.90 14.01 -33.71
N PHE A 217 -23.91 13.16 -32.67
CA PHE A 217 -24.71 13.41 -31.46
C PHE A 217 -24.26 14.67 -30.71
N ASP A 218 -22.96 14.84 -30.51
CA ASP A 218 -22.39 16.00 -29.82
C ASP A 218 -22.77 17.30 -30.53
N LEU A 219 -22.76 17.31 -31.86
CA LEU A 219 -23.20 18.44 -32.68
C LEU A 219 -24.71 18.69 -32.56
N LYS A 220 -25.54 17.64 -32.63
CA LYS A 220 -27.00 17.77 -32.56
C LYS A 220 -27.53 18.15 -31.19
N SER A 221 -26.90 17.66 -30.13
CA SER A 221 -27.24 17.97 -28.73
C SER A 221 -26.67 19.31 -28.26
N GLY A 222 -25.78 19.93 -29.07
CA GLY A 222 -25.14 21.19 -28.75
C GLY A 222 -24.18 21.09 -27.59
N LYS A 223 -23.32 20.05 -27.57
CA LYS A 223 -22.26 19.91 -26.58
C LYS A 223 -21.30 21.10 -26.67
N PRO A 224 -20.96 21.75 -25.55
CA PRO A 224 -20.06 22.90 -25.57
C PRO A 224 -18.64 22.48 -25.96
N PHE A 225 -17.96 23.31 -26.74
CA PHE A 225 -16.57 23.11 -27.13
C PHE A 225 -15.60 23.56 -26.03
N TYR A 226 -14.48 22.88 -25.91
CA TYR A 226 -13.43 23.29 -24.98
C TYR A 226 -12.90 24.68 -25.35
N PRO A 227 -12.84 25.64 -24.41
CA PRO A 227 -12.44 27.00 -24.71
C PRO A 227 -10.94 27.08 -24.99
N LYS A 228 -10.54 27.90 -25.97
CA LYS A 228 -9.13 28.22 -26.22
C LYS A 228 -8.53 29.13 -25.13
N ASP A 229 -9.37 29.90 -24.45
CA ASP A 229 -8.98 30.82 -23.37
C ASP A 229 -9.25 30.17 -21.99
N PRO A 230 -8.21 29.94 -21.17
CA PRO A 230 -8.34 29.41 -19.82
C PRO A 230 -9.28 30.20 -18.89
N ASN A 231 -9.51 31.50 -19.14
CA ASN A 231 -10.41 32.30 -18.31
C ASN A 231 -11.88 31.87 -18.45
N ASN A 232 -12.24 31.17 -19.54
CA ASN A 232 -13.58 30.68 -19.78
C ASN A 232 -13.82 29.25 -19.25
N LEU A 233 -12.85 28.67 -18.54
CA LEU A 233 -12.91 27.29 -18.09
C LEU A 233 -14.08 27.02 -17.11
N ASN A 234 -14.40 27.98 -16.25
CA ASN A 234 -15.53 27.87 -15.32
C ASN A 234 -16.87 27.89 -16.06
N HIS A 235 -17.06 28.84 -16.99
CA HIS A 235 -18.26 28.89 -17.82
C HIS A 235 -18.42 27.63 -18.69
N TYR A 236 -17.32 27.09 -19.22
CA TYR A 236 -17.32 25.82 -19.94
C TYR A 236 -17.78 24.67 -19.04
N ARG A 237 -17.27 24.57 -17.80
CA ARG A 237 -17.69 23.55 -16.82
C ARG A 237 -19.19 23.63 -16.53
N ASP A 238 -19.72 24.83 -16.30
CA ASP A 238 -21.15 25.04 -16.04
C ASP A 238 -22.01 24.64 -17.26
N SER A 239 -21.58 25.06 -18.46
CA SER A 239 -22.27 24.71 -19.72
C SER A 239 -22.23 23.21 -20.01
N LEU A 240 -21.10 22.57 -19.72
CA LEU A 240 -20.92 21.12 -19.91
C LEU A 240 -21.79 20.35 -18.93
N GLU A 241 -21.89 20.81 -17.68
CA GLU A 241 -22.76 20.20 -16.68
C GLU A 241 -24.24 20.35 -17.07
N MET A 242 -24.65 21.54 -17.50
CA MET A 242 -25.99 21.76 -18.07
C MET A 242 -26.27 20.87 -19.27
N TRP A 243 -25.27 20.59 -20.12
CA TRP A 243 -25.42 19.65 -21.23
C TRP A 243 -25.55 18.20 -20.74
N ARG A 244 -24.75 17.78 -19.75
CA ARG A 244 -24.81 16.44 -19.18
C ARG A 244 -26.18 16.12 -18.56
N THR A 245 -26.82 17.08 -17.89
CA THR A 245 -28.15 16.85 -17.28
C THR A 245 -29.25 16.61 -18.31
N LYS A 246 -29.18 17.24 -19.49
CA LYS A 246 -30.13 17.05 -20.60
C LYS A 246 -29.73 15.98 -21.61
N ARG A 247 -28.49 15.45 -21.55
CA ARG A 247 -27.95 14.46 -22.50
C ARG A 247 -28.90 13.29 -22.75
N LYS A 248 -29.49 12.72 -21.70
CA LYS A 248 -30.42 11.56 -21.81
C LYS A 248 -31.73 11.92 -22.52
N SER A 249 -32.33 13.07 -22.21
CA SER A 249 -33.56 13.50 -22.88
C SER A 249 -33.30 13.89 -24.33
N ASP A 250 -32.19 14.58 -24.59
CA ASP A 250 -31.78 14.95 -25.95
C ASP A 250 -31.51 13.70 -26.80
N LEU A 251 -30.86 12.68 -26.22
CA LEU A 251 -30.63 11.39 -26.87
C LEU A 251 -31.92 10.68 -27.28
N SER A 252 -32.91 10.59 -26.38
CA SER A 252 -34.23 10.02 -26.71
C SER A 252 -34.91 10.79 -27.85
N LYS A 253 -34.90 12.13 -27.76
CA LYS A 253 -35.51 12.99 -28.79
C LYS A 253 -34.83 12.85 -30.16
N ILE A 254 -33.50 12.93 -30.19
CA ILE A 254 -32.71 12.79 -31.42
C ILE A 254 -32.94 11.40 -32.02
N TYR A 255 -32.98 10.36 -31.18
CA TYR A 255 -33.31 9.02 -31.65
C TYR A 255 -34.71 8.95 -32.24
N GLU A 256 -35.73 9.60 -31.69
CA GLU A 256 -37.08 9.57 -32.28
C GLU A 256 -37.17 10.29 -33.63
N GLU A 257 -36.56 11.48 -33.72
CA GLU A 257 -36.77 12.46 -34.80
C GLU A 257 -35.73 12.40 -35.94
N ASP A 258 -34.50 11.93 -35.70
CA ASP A 258 -33.38 12.02 -36.65
C ASP A 258 -33.02 10.65 -37.26
N ALA A 259 -33.45 10.42 -38.51
CA ALA A 259 -33.17 9.17 -39.24
C ALA A 259 -31.67 8.94 -39.48
N THR A 260 -30.87 10.00 -39.60
CA THR A 260 -29.42 9.88 -39.83
C THR A 260 -28.74 9.33 -38.57
N PHE A 261 -29.14 9.81 -37.40
CA PHE A 261 -28.66 9.27 -36.13
C PHE A 261 -28.97 7.78 -35.99
N LYS A 262 -30.18 7.34 -36.34
CA LYS A 262 -30.54 5.90 -36.33
C LYS A 262 -29.63 5.06 -37.22
N ILE A 263 -29.39 5.52 -38.45
CA ILE A 263 -28.52 4.82 -39.41
C ILE A 263 -27.08 4.74 -38.88
N LEU A 264 -26.56 5.83 -38.32
CA LEU A 264 -25.23 5.85 -37.72
C LEU A 264 -25.14 4.93 -36.50
N LEU A 265 -26.17 4.90 -35.65
CA LEU A 265 -26.22 4.02 -34.48
C LEU A 265 -26.20 2.55 -34.89
N ASP A 266 -27.04 2.15 -35.85
CA ASP A 266 -27.08 0.77 -36.35
C ASP A 266 -25.76 0.36 -37.04
N SER A 267 -25.17 1.27 -37.83
CA SER A 267 -23.88 1.06 -38.49
C SER A 267 -22.74 0.93 -37.47
N ALA A 268 -22.74 1.76 -36.43
CA ALA A 268 -21.75 1.71 -35.35
C ALA A 268 -21.85 0.43 -34.54
N LEU A 269 -23.07 -0.05 -34.26
CA LEU A 269 -23.30 -1.33 -33.58
C LEU A 269 -22.81 -2.51 -34.42
N THR A 270 -23.17 -2.54 -35.70
CA THR A 270 -22.71 -3.58 -36.63
C THR A 270 -21.19 -3.60 -36.74
N PHE A 271 -20.57 -2.43 -36.80
CA PHE A 271 -19.12 -2.30 -36.78
C PHE A 271 -18.54 -2.85 -35.47
N ALA A 272 -19.02 -2.38 -34.32
CA ALA A 272 -18.51 -2.75 -33.00
C ALA A 272 -18.57 -4.25 -32.74
N GLU A 273 -19.68 -4.90 -33.10
CA GLU A 273 -19.85 -6.35 -32.93
C GLU A 273 -18.93 -7.16 -33.85
N LYS A 274 -18.66 -6.65 -35.06
CA LYS A 274 -17.79 -7.32 -36.02
C LYS A 274 -16.30 -7.10 -35.70
N SER A 275 -15.92 -5.90 -35.30
CA SER A 275 -14.53 -5.52 -35.04
C SER A 275 -14.11 -5.75 -33.58
N GLN A 276 -15.06 -6.01 -32.69
CA GLN A 276 -14.86 -6.11 -31.24
C GLN A 276 -14.27 -4.81 -30.64
N VAL A 277 -14.66 -3.66 -31.20
CA VAL A 277 -14.23 -2.32 -30.76
C VAL A 277 -15.45 -1.49 -30.39
N THR A 278 -15.47 -0.88 -29.20
CA THR A 278 -16.54 0.01 -28.76
C THR A 278 -15.99 1.18 -27.93
N ASN A 279 -16.86 2.12 -27.54
CA ASN A 279 -16.55 3.17 -26.59
C ASN A 279 -17.72 3.42 -25.62
N GLY A 280 -17.47 4.24 -24.58
CA GLY A 280 -18.45 4.55 -23.54
C GLY A 280 -19.74 5.18 -24.05
N ASP A 281 -19.69 5.99 -25.12
CA ASP A 281 -20.86 6.64 -25.70
C ASP A 281 -21.77 5.63 -26.42
N LEU A 282 -21.21 4.73 -27.25
CA LEU A 282 -21.99 3.68 -27.92
C LEU A 282 -22.64 2.74 -26.92
N GLU A 283 -21.92 2.36 -25.86
CA GLU A 283 -22.44 1.57 -24.74
C GLU A 283 -23.64 2.27 -24.07
N ASP A 284 -23.50 3.57 -23.74
CA ASP A 284 -24.56 4.38 -23.12
C ASP A 284 -25.79 4.52 -24.04
N PHE A 285 -25.57 4.79 -25.33
CA PHE A 285 -26.64 4.92 -26.32
C PHE A 285 -27.43 3.62 -26.42
N THR A 286 -26.73 2.49 -26.47
CA THR A 286 -27.35 1.17 -26.56
C THR A 286 -28.15 0.83 -25.32
N ALA A 287 -27.62 1.12 -24.13
CA ALA A 287 -28.29 0.84 -22.86
C ALA A 287 -29.59 1.64 -22.69
N HIS A 288 -29.58 2.90 -23.15
CA HIS A 288 -30.71 3.82 -23.01
C HIS A 288 -31.77 3.64 -24.11
N LEU A 289 -31.36 3.38 -25.35
CA LEU A 289 -32.25 3.41 -26.51
C LEU A 289 -32.70 2.02 -27.02
N LEU A 290 -31.89 0.98 -26.80
CA LEU A 290 -32.06 -0.31 -27.49
C LEU A 290 -32.21 -1.48 -26.52
N SER A 291 -31.13 -1.89 -25.85
CA SER A 291 -31.10 -3.05 -24.97
C SER A 291 -29.95 -2.96 -23.97
N LYS A 292 -30.26 -3.23 -22.71
CA LYS A 292 -29.26 -3.31 -21.63
C LYS A 292 -28.35 -4.53 -21.79
N GLU A 293 -28.88 -5.65 -22.26
CA GLU A 293 -28.12 -6.87 -22.50
C GLU A 293 -27.08 -6.65 -23.61
N ARG A 294 -27.49 -6.00 -24.71
CA ARG A 294 -26.57 -5.64 -25.80
C ARG A 294 -25.51 -4.66 -25.32
N ALA A 295 -25.89 -3.67 -24.51
CA ALA A 295 -24.94 -2.72 -23.94
C ALA A 295 -23.95 -3.37 -22.97
N LEU A 296 -24.40 -4.31 -22.13
CA LEU A 296 -23.54 -5.09 -21.24
C LEU A 296 -22.49 -5.83 -22.07
N ASN A 297 -22.90 -6.54 -23.13
CA ASN A 297 -21.97 -7.24 -24.01
C ASN A 297 -20.95 -6.29 -24.66
N LEU A 298 -21.36 -5.10 -25.11
CA LEU A 298 -20.43 -4.09 -25.62
C LEU A 298 -19.42 -3.66 -24.55
N MET A 299 -19.86 -3.36 -23.31
CA MET A 299 -18.94 -2.98 -22.22
C MET A 299 -17.87 -4.04 -21.96
N ARG A 300 -18.24 -5.32 -22.09
CA ARG A 300 -17.33 -6.46 -21.91
C ARG A 300 -16.28 -6.57 -23.02
N LEU A 301 -16.43 -5.88 -24.15
CA LEU A 301 -15.44 -5.81 -25.24
C LEU A 301 -14.38 -4.71 -25.04
N ASN A 302 -14.59 -3.81 -24.09
CA ASN A 302 -13.78 -2.60 -23.94
C ASN A 302 -13.31 -2.43 -22.50
N GLN A 303 -12.31 -3.21 -22.09
CA GLN A 303 -11.71 -3.04 -20.77
C GLN A 303 -10.98 -1.69 -20.68
N GLN A 304 -11.42 -0.82 -19.77
CA GLN A 304 -10.71 0.41 -19.43
C GLN A 304 -9.53 0.10 -18.50
N VAL A 305 -8.36 0.68 -18.83
CA VAL A 305 -7.14 0.59 -18.02
C VAL A 305 -6.79 1.97 -17.49
N GLY A 306 -6.72 2.08 -16.17
CA GLY A 306 -6.46 3.34 -15.48
C GLY A 306 -5.00 3.76 -15.61
N SER A 307 -4.78 5.06 -15.77
CA SER A 307 -3.43 5.62 -15.98
C SER A 307 -2.59 5.76 -14.72
N CYS A 308 -3.24 5.89 -13.57
CA CYS A 308 -2.60 5.96 -12.26
C CYS A 308 -3.55 5.46 -11.17
N SER A 309 -3.07 5.39 -9.93
CA SER A 309 -3.83 4.87 -8.80
C SER A 309 -5.08 5.69 -8.48
N PHE A 310 -5.09 6.99 -8.82
CA PHE A 310 -6.22 7.90 -8.62
C PHE A 310 -7.25 7.88 -9.77
N ASP A 311 -6.97 7.13 -10.84
CA ASP A 311 -7.90 6.97 -11.95
C ASP A 311 -9.06 6.05 -11.55
N ASN A 312 -10.27 6.61 -11.53
CA ASN A 312 -11.50 5.91 -11.19
C ASN A 312 -12.23 5.37 -12.42
N GLY A 313 -11.78 5.64 -13.64
CA GLY A 313 -12.43 5.17 -14.88
C GLY A 313 -12.75 3.66 -14.87
N PRO A 314 -11.77 2.78 -14.63
CA PRO A 314 -11.99 1.33 -14.57
C PRO A 314 -12.98 0.90 -13.47
N LEU A 315 -12.95 1.58 -12.31
CA LEU A 315 -13.86 1.30 -11.21
C LEU A 315 -15.30 1.71 -11.55
N GLU A 316 -15.48 2.88 -12.16
CA GLU A 316 -16.79 3.35 -12.61
C GLU A 316 -17.35 2.48 -13.75
N GLN A 317 -16.49 1.96 -14.63
CA GLN A 317 -16.89 0.97 -15.63
C GLN A 317 -17.40 -0.32 -14.96
N GLN A 318 -16.67 -0.89 -14.00
CA GLN A 318 -17.12 -2.09 -13.28
C GLN A 318 -18.44 -1.85 -12.54
N LYS A 319 -18.66 -0.66 -11.96
CA LYS A 319 -19.96 -0.29 -11.39
C LYS A 319 -21.09 -0.28 -12.42
N ARG A 320 -20.84 0.25 -13.62
CA ARG A 320 -21.80 0.22 -14.74
C ARG A 320 -22.11 -1.21 -15.17
N ILE A 321 -21.08 -2.06 -15.30
CA ILE A 321 -21.21 -3.48 -15.63
C ILE A 321 -22.05 -4.19 -14.56
N ALA A 322 -21.69 -4.08 -13.28
CA ALA A 322 -22.43 -4.68 -12.18
C ALA A 322 -23.90 -4.24 -12.18
N ARG A 323 -24.16 -2.94 -12.35
CA ARG A 323 -25.54 -2.43 -12.44
C ARG A 323 -26.30 -3.02 -13.62
N LEU A 324 -25.73 -3.02 -14.83
CA LEU A 324 -26.42 -3.56 -16.00
C LEU A 324 -26.64 -5.07 -15.88
N ALA A 325 -25.65 -5.81 -15.39
CA ALA A 325 -25.75 -7.24 -15.15
C ALA A 325 -26.84 -7.58 -14.12
N ALA A 326 -26.98 -6.79 -13.05
CA ALA A 326 -28.11 -6.92 -12.12
C ALA A 326 -29.46 -6.69 -12.83
N GLU A 327 -29.56 -5.64 -13.65
CA GLU A 327 -30.78 -5.29 -14.39
C GLU A 327 -31.16 -6.27 -15.51
N THR A 328 -30.18 -7.02 -16.02
CA THR A 328 -30.38 -8.11 -17.01
C THR A 328 -30.41 -9.48 -16.36
N HIS A 329 -30.21 -9.56 -15.04
CA HIS A 329 -30.14 -10.78 -14.24
C HIS A 329 -29.04 -11.76 -14.69
N ASP A 330 -27.93 -11.21 -15.19
CA ASP A 330 -26.71 -11.97 -15.50
C ASP A 330 -25.88 -12.12 -14.22
N TRP A 331 -26.19 -13.15 -13.44
CA TRP A 331 -25.67 -13.31 -12.07
C TRP A 331 -24.15 -13.38 -12.00
N SER A 332 -23.51 -14.22 -12.83
CA SER A 332 -22.06 -14.44 -12.80
C SER A 332 -21.27 -13.17 -13.09
N ILE A 333 -21.74 -12.38 -14.08
CA ILE A 333 -21.16 -11.08 -14.38
C ILE A 333 -21.45 -10.06 -13.28
N PHE A 334 -22.67 -10.05 -12.75
CA PHE A 334 -23.05 -9.15 -11.66
C PHE A 334 -22.19 -9.36 -10.42
N ILE A 335 -22.15 -10.57 -9.86
CA ILE A 335 -21.48 -10.83 -8.59
C ILE A 335 -19.97 -10.58 -8.70
N LYS A 336 -19.34 -10.99 -9.80
CA LYS A 336 -17.91 -10.78 -10.01
C LYS A 336 -17.57 -9.30 -10.21
N ALA A 337 -18.35 -8.57 -10.99
CA ALA A 337 -18.15 -7.13 -11.16
C ALA A 337 -18.40 -6.37 -9.85
N PHE A 338 -19.41 -6.76 -9.09
CA PHE A 338 -19.70 -6.19 -7.77
C PHE A 338 -18.54 -6.41 -6.80
N LEU A 339 -18.04 -7.64 -6.68
CA LEU A 339 -16.91 -7.96 -5.82
C LEU A 339 -15.64 -7.26 -6.28
N ASN A 340 -15.41 -7.09 -7.59
CA ASN A 340 -14.30 -6.29 -8.10
C ASN A 340 -14.42 -4.81 -7.71
N VAL A 341 -15.63 -4.24 -7.69
CA VAL A 341 -15.85 -2.88 -7.18
C VAL A 341 -15.55 -2.80 -5.69
N MET A 342 -16.05 -3.76 -4.90
CA MET A 342 -15.83 -3.83 -3.45
C MET A 342 -14.35 -3.97 -3.10
N ASN A 343 -13.63 -4.84 -3.82
CA ASN A 343 -12.21 -5.13 -3.62
C ASN A 343 -11.27 -4.21 -4.38
N ASP A 344 -11.79 -3.23 -5.14
CA ASP A 344 -11.02 -2.36 -6.03
C ASP A 344 -10.08 -3.13 -7.00
N GLN A 345 -10.51 -4.33 -7.42
CA GLN A 345 -9.80 -5.20 -8.34
C GLN A 345 -10.08 -4.80 -9.78
N VAL A 346 -9.42 -3.73 -10.22
CA VAL A 346 -9.54 -3.20 -11.59
C VAL A 346 -8.17 -2.91 -12.19
N SER A 347 -8.09 -2.83 -13.51
CA SER A 347 -6.82 -2.69 -14.22
C SER A 347 -6.28 -1.26 -14.17
N ARG A 348 -5.06 -1.10 -13.63
CA ARG A 348 -4.32 0.17 -13.60
C ARG A 348 -2.85 -0.05 -13.93
N VAL A 349 -2.22 0.94 -14.59
CA VAL A 349 -0.77 0.91 -14.91
C VAL A 349 0.10 1.06 -13.65
N ALA A 350 -0.35 1.89 -12.71
CA ALA A 350 0.26 2.04 -11.40
C ALA A 350 -0.86 2.10 -10.35
N ASP A 351 -0.73 1.31 -9.29
CA ASP A 351 -1.68 1.28 -8.18
C ASP A 351 -0.98 1.54 -6.83
N ASN A 352 -1.69 2.16 -5.89
CA ASN A 352 -1.18 2.48 -4.56
C ASN A 352 -2.30 2.25 -3.53
N SER A 353 -1.96 1.58 -2.42
CA SER A 353 -2.89 1.23 -1.35
C SER A 353 -3.69 2.42 -0.81
N ILE A 354 -3.10 3.62 -0.70
CA ILE A 354 -3.77 4.81 -0.18
C ILE A 354 -5.00 5.19 -1.01
N ALA A 355 -4.88 5.13 -2.34
CA ALA A 355 -5.99 5.46 -3.23
C ALA A 355 -7.08 4.38 -3.16
N SER A 356 -6.67 3.13 -3.00
CA SER A 356 -7.59 2.01 -2.82
C SER A 356 -8.39 2.15 -1.53
N GLU A 357 -7.74 2.32 -0.38
CA GLU A 357 -8.39 2.41 0.94
C GLU A 357 -9.41 3.53 1.05
N ALA A 358 -9.27 4.63 0.31
CA ALA A 358 -10.23 5.73 0.30
C ALA A 358 -11.57 5.38 -0.38
N ARG A 359 -11.64 4.31 -1.19
CA ARG A 359 -12.82 3.93 -1.98
C ARG A 359 -13.81 3.09 -1.16
N SER A 360 -15.10 3.42 -1.28
CA SER A 360 -16.20 2.68 -0.62
C SER A 360 -16.32 1.24 -1.12
N THR A 361 -16.72 0.33 -0.23
CA THR A 361 -16.87 -1.10 -0.52
C THR A 361 -18.25 -1.50 -1.02
N TYR A 362 -19.28 -0.65 -0.86
CA TYR A 362 -20.67 -0.93 -1.25
C TYR A 362 -21.29 -2.18 -0.60
N VAL A 363 -20.67 -2.76 0.43
CA VAL A 363 -21.09 -4.03 1.07
C VAL A 363 -22.55 -4.05 1.55
N GLN A 364 -23.10 -2.88 1.92
CA GLN A 364 -24.51 -2.74 2.30
C GLN A 364 -25.49 -3.08 1.16
N GLU A 365 -25.08 -2.95 -0.11
CA GLU A 365 -25.88 -3.40 -1.24
C GLU A 365 -25.90 -4.94 -1.33
N LEU A 366 -24.77 -5.61 -1.04
CA LEU A 366 -24.67 -7.08 -1.06
C LEU A 366 -25.57 -7.71 0.01
N LYS A 367 -25.65 -7.09 1.20
CA LYS A 367 -26.52 -7.51 2.31
C LYS A 367 -28.02 -7.49 1.98
N LYS A 368 -28.44 -6.83 0.89
CA LYS A 368 -29.84 -6.82 0.45
C LYS A 368 -30.28 -8.11 -0.24
N LEU A 369 -29.33 -8.94 -0.65
CA LEU A 369 -29.56 -10.20 -1.34
C LEU A 369 -29.63 -11.35 -0.33
N ASP A 370 -30.43 -12.37 -0.63
CA ASP A 370 -30.61 -13.56 0.21
C ASP A 370 -29.47 -14.56 0.01
N LEU A 371 -28.25 -14.17 0.40
CA LEU A 371 -27.03 -15.00 0.33
C LEU A 371 -26.22 -14.95 1.63
N ASP A 372 -25.39 -15.97 1.86
CA ASP A 372 -24.44 -15.99 2.98
C ASP A 372 -23.20 -15.15 2.64
N MET A 373 -23.32 -13.85 2.86
CA MET A 373 -22.25 -12.88 2.59
C MET A 373 -20.99 -13.20 3.39
N TYR A 374 -21.11 -13.76 4.60
CA TYR A 374 -19.95 -14.08 5.41
C TYR A 374 -19.11 -15.18 4.77
N LYS A 375 -19.75 -16.25 4.28
CA LYS A 375 -19.03 -17.33 3.56
C LYS A 375 -18.36 -16.82 2.30
N ILE A 376 -19.02 -15.96 1.51
CA ILE A 376 -18.42 -15.37 0.30
C ILE A 376 -17.19 -14.54 0.66
N LEU A 377 -17.34 -13.58 1.57
CA LEU A 377 -16.29 -12.61 1.88
C LEU A 377 -15.11 -13.23 2.64
N LEU A 378 -15.39 -14.12 3.60
CA LEU A 378 -14.34 -14.80 4.37
C LEU A 378 -13.70 -15.95 3.59
N GLY A 379 -14.48 -16.64 2.74
CA GLY A 379 -13.99 -17.62 1.78
C GLY A 379 -12.97 -17.00 0.84
N ALA A 380 -13.33 -15.88 0.20
CA ALA A 380 -12.44 -15.13 -0.69
C ALA A 380 -11.17 -14.60 0.02
N ASN A 381 -11.18 -14.47 1.34
CA ASN A 381 -10.02 -14.05 2.13
C ASN A 381 -9.04 -15.19 2.44
N LEU A 382 -9.45 -16.46 2.34
CA LEU A 382 -8.57 -17.61 2.53
C LEU A 382 -7.62 -17.76 1.35
N LYS A 383 -6.36 -18.08 1.62
CA LYS A 383 -5.32 -18.27 0.61
C LYS A 383 -5.06 -19.75 0.40
N VAL A 384 -5.31 -20.21 -0.82
CA VAL A 384 -5.16 -21.60 -1.22
C VAL A 384 -4.30 -21.71 -2.46
N LYS A 385 -3.67 -22.87 -2.64
CA LYS A 385 -2.99 -23.20 -3.90
C LYS A 385 -4.05 -23.27 -5.00
N ASN A 386 -3.81 -22.57 -6.10
CA ASN A 386 -4.59 -22.76 -7.32
C ASN A 386 -4.39 -24.21 -7.80
N GLY A 387 -5.41 -25.04 -7.62
CA GLY A 387 -5.50 -26.38 -8.18
C GLY A 387 -6.20 -26.36 -9.54
N ASP A 388 -6.92 -27.43 -9.87
CA ASP A 388 -7.76 -27.50 -11.08
C ASP A 388 -9.00 -26.57 -11.01
N GLN A 389 -9.30 -26.03 -9.83
CA GLN A 389 -10.43 -25.13 -9.58
C GLN A 389 -9.95 -23.69 -9.46
N ALA A 390 -10.59 -22.79 -10.21
CA ALA A 390 -10.41 -21.35 -10.06
C ALA A 390 -11.07 -20.88 -8.76
N HIS A 391 -10.48 -19.88 -8.10
CA HIS A 391 -11.03 -19.27 -6.89
C HIS A 391 -11.00 -17.75 -6.98
N TYR A 392 -12.02 -17.08 -6.45
CA TYR A 392 -12.05 -15.63 -6.35
C TYR A 392 -11.39 -15.16 -5.05
N PHE A 393 -10.18 -14.59 -5.15
CA PHE A 393 -9.49 -14.04 -3.97
C PHE A 393 -9.82 -12.57 -3.77
N ALA A 394 -10.13 -12.19 -2.53
CA ALA A 394 -10.29 -10.81 -2.09
C ALA A 394 -9.03 -10.28 -1.38
N ASP A 395 -8.94 -8.95 -1.30
CA ASP A 395 -7.93 -8.25 -0.51
C ASP A 395 -8.39 -8.16 0.97
N GLY A 396 -7.53 -8.58 1.90
CA GLY A 396 -7.85 -8.61 3.32
C GLY A 396 -8.14 -7.24 3.93
N SER A 397 -7.51 -6.17 3.43
CA SER A 397 -7.80 -4.78 3.81
C SER A 397 -9.21 -4.38 3.33
N LYS A 398 -9.61 -4.81 2.13
CA LYS A 398 -10.95 -4.52 1.60
C LYS A 398 -12.07 -5.27 2.31
N ILE A 399 -11.84 -6.54 2.65
CA ILE A 399 -12.75 -7.29 3.52
C ILE A 399 -12.87 -6.61 4.88
N ALA A 400 -11.74 -6.24 5.50
CA ALA A 400 -11.74 -5.52 6.77
C ALA A 400 -12.52 -4.19 6.70
N GLN A 401 -12.29 -3.38 5.66
CA GLN A 401 -13.02 -2.15 5.42
C GLN A 401 -14.53 -2.40 5.21
N ALA A 402 -14.89 -3.48 4.51
CA ALA A 402 -16.28 -3.85 4.30
C ALA A 402 -16.97 -4.11 5.64
N PHE A 403 -16.42 -4.99 6.48
CA PHE A 403 -16.99 -5.29 7.79
C PHE A 403 -17.00 -4.08 8.74
N ALA A 404 -15.99 -3.22 8.71
CA ALA A 404 -15.96 -1.98 9.50
C ALA A 404 -17.10 -1.00 9.14
N ASN A 405 -17.63 -1.10 7.91
CA ASN A 405 -18.76 -0.29 7.44
C ASN A 405 -20.14 -0.95 7.62
N LEU A 406 -20.19 -2.16 8.20
CA LEU A 406 -21.42 -2.87 8.52
C LEU A 406 -21.92 -2.55 9.94
N GLU A 407 -23.04 -3.14 10.33
CA GLU A 407 -23.64 -2.95 11.65
C GLU A 407 -22.89 -3.75 12.74
N GLU A 408 -23.13 -3.41 14.02
CA GLU A 408 -22.38 -3.96 15.17
C GLU A 408 -22.41 -5.50 15.25
N ASN A 409 -23.53 -6.12 14.89
CA ASN A 409 -23.65 -7.59 14.88
C ASN A 409 -22.73 -8.23 13.82
N ASP A 410 -22.61 -7.60 12.64
CA ASP A 410 -21.74 -8.09 11.55
C ASP A 410 -20.28 -7.93 11.93
N GLN A 411 -19.96 -6.80 12.58
CA GLN A 411 -18.65 -6.49 13.13
C GLN A 411 -18.24 -7.51 14.21
N GLU A 412 -19.13 -7.80 15.16
CA GLU A 412 -18.87 -8.79 16.21
C GLU A 412 -18.68 -10.20 15.62
N TYR A 413 -19.50 -10.59 14.65
CA TYR A 413 -19.33 -11.86 13.94
C TYR A 413 -17.96 -11.94 13.28
N PHE A 414 -17.55 -10.89 12.57
CA PHE A 414 -16.27 -10.82 11.89
C PHE A 414 -15.10 -10.92 12.86
N GLU A 415 -15.09 -10.10 13.92
CA GLU A 415 -14.06 -10.14 14.96
C GLU A 415 -13.92 -11.54 15.58
N ASN A 416 -15.04 -12.15 15.96
CA ASN A 416 -15.06 -13.48 16.57
C ASN A 416 -14.59 -14.56 15.58
N THR A 417 -14.87 -14.38 14.29
CA THR A 417 -14.43 -15.31 13.25
C THR A 417 -12.93 -15.24 13.01
N LEU A 418 -12.34 -14.04 12.94
CA LEU A 418 -10.90 -13.86 12.84
C LEU A 418 -10.17 -14.46 14.05
N VAL A 419 -10.69 -14.21 15.26
CA VAL A 419 -10.17 -14.83 16.50
C VAL A 419 -10.17 -16.35 16.39
N ARG A 420 -11.29 -16.96 15.96
CA ARG A 420 -11.39 -18.42 15.81
C ARG A 420 -10.42 -18.97 14.78
N ILE A 421 -10.22 -18.31 13.63
CA ILE A 421 -9.27 -18.74 12.60
C ILE A 421 -7.84 -18.74 13.16
N ILE A 422 -7.45 -17.66 13.83
CA ILE A 422 -6.08 -17.51 14.34
C ILE A 422 -5.80 -18.51 15.48
N GLN A 423 -6.80 -18.80 16.32
CA GLN A 423 -6.70 -19.79 17.40
C GLN A 423 -6.78 -21.25 16.93
N ASP A 424 -7.24 -21.51 15.72
CA ASP A 424 -7.42 -22.85 15.21
C ASP A 424 -6.07 -23.48 14.83
N ASN A 425 -5.66 -24.52 15.56
CA ASN A 425 -4.40 -25.23 15.31
C ASN A 425 -4.38 -26.04 14.01
N SER A 426 -5.54 -26.22 13.35
CA SER A 426 -5.62 -26.89 12.05
C SER A 426 -5.47 -25.94 10.86
N VAL A 427 -5.47 -24.63 11.07
CA VAL A 427 -5.19 -23.63 10.03
C VAL A 427 -3.68 -23.47 9.88
N ASP A 428 -3.21 -23.41 8.63
CA ASP A 428 -1.80 -23.23 8.32
C ASP A 428 -1.24 -21.86 8.73
N ASP A 429 0.08 -21.79 8.88
CA ASP A 429 0.80 -20.63 9.38
C ASP A 429 0.55 -19.37 8.53
N PHE A 430 0.52 -19.52 7.20
CA PHE A 430 0.29 -18.40 6.30
C PHE A 430 -1.15 -17.88 6.39
N ASN A 431 -2.16 -18.74 6.38
CA ASN A 431 -3.53 -18.28 6.58
C ASN A 431 -3.75 -17.63 7.95
N LYS A 432 -3.06 -18.09 9.01
CA LYS A 432 -3.05 -17.40 10.31
C LYS A 432 -2.46 -15.99 10.21
N LEU A 433 -1.30 -15.83 9.54
CA LEU A 433 -0.69 -14.52 9.30
C LEU A 433 -1.64 -13.60 8.53
N HIS A 434 -2.22 -14.12 7.45
CA HIS A 434 -3.11 -13.38 6.57
C HIS A 434 -4.32 -12.83 7.33
N HIS A 435 -4.97 -13.67 8.15
CA HIS A 435 -6.12 -13.25 8.96
C HIS A 435 -5.73 -12.34 10.13
N TYR A 436 -4.53 -12.50 10.70
CA TYR A 436 -3.98 -11.56 11.67
C TYR A 436 -3.81 -10.16 11.06
N ASN A 437 -3.27 -10.08 9.85
CA ASN A 437 -3.13 -8.83 9.11
C ASN A 437 -4.49 -8.24 8.68
N THR A 438 -5.46 -9.08 8.28
CA THR A 438 -6.85 -8.64 8.09
C THR A 438 -7.42 -8.00 9.36
N PHE A 439 -7.12 -8.54 10.55
CA PHE A 439 -7.60 -7.98 11.80
C PHE A 439 -6.94 -6.63 12.13
N LEU A 440 -5.65 -6.47 11.83
CA LEU A 440 -4.94 -5.19 11.94
C LEU A 440 -5.54 -4.12 11.01
N ASN A 441 -5.86 -4.49 9.76
CA ASN A 441 -6.54 -3.59 8.83
C ASN A 441 -7.94 -3.22 9.35
N TYR A 442 -8.66 -4.16 9.94
CA TYR A 442 -9.97 -3.88 10.53
C TYR A 442 -9.87 -2.89 11.69
N GLN A 443 -8.86 -3.04 12.55
CA GLN A 443 -8.56 -2.06 13.60
C GLN A 443 -8.31 -0.65 13.03
N TYR A 444 -7.59 -0.55 11.91
CA TYR A 444 -7.30 0.71 11.23
C TYR A 444 -8.58 1.41 10.73
N PHE A 445 -9.56 0.66 10.20
CA PHE A 445 -10.81 1.22 9.70
C PHE A 445 -11.83 1.59 10.79
N GLN A 446 -11.51 1.39 12.07
CA GLN A 446 -12.40 1.78 13.16
C GLN A 446 -12.39 3.29 13.38
N ASN A 447 -13.56 3.90 13.23
CA ASN A 447 -13.73 5.35 13.39
C ASN A 447 -13.65 5.83 14.85
N LYS A 448 -13.88 4.95 15.83
CA LYS A 448 -13.89 5.27 17.25
C LYS A 448 -12.61 4.77 17.92
N THR A 449 -11.91 5.68 18.60
CA THR A 449 -10.66 5.38 19.29
C THR A 449 -10.80 4.24 20.31
N ASP A 450 -11.89 4.21 21.08
CA ASP A 450 -12.11 3.18 22.11
C ASP A 450 -12.30 1.79 21.49
N ASP A 451 -13.00 1.68 20.36
CA ASP A 451 -13.15 0.42 19.64
C ASP A 451 -11.82 -0.05 19.05
N SER A 452 -11.05 0.87 18.47
CA SER A 452 -9.70 0.58 17.97
C SER A 452 -8.77 0.05 19.07
N LEU A 453 -8.83 0.63 20.28
CA LEU A 453 -8.06 0.15 21.44
C LEU A 453 -8.54 -1.23 21.92
N ARG A 454 -9.85 -1.45 22.03
CA ARG A 454 -10.44 -2.75 22.37
C ARG A 454 -10.02 -3.85 21.39
N ILE A 455 -10.00 -3.54 20.10
CA ILE A 455 -9.56 -4.46 19.05
C ILE A 455 -8.05 -4.69 19.13
N ALA A 456 -7.26 -3.67 19.41
CA ALA A 456 -5.82 -3.83 19.65
C ALA A 456 -5.54 -4.84 20.77
N ASP A 457 -6.28 -4.77 21.88
CA ASP A 457 -6.16 -5.72 22.99
C ASP A 457 -6.54 -7.15 22.57
N LYS A 458 -7.62 -7.31 21.78
CA LYS A 458 -7.98 -8.61 21.20
C LYS A 458 -6.85 -9.14 20.32
N ILE A 459 -6.30 -8.34 19.41
CA ILE A 459 -5.21 -8.72 18.50
C ILE A 459 -3.96 -9.12 19.29
N ASN A 460 -3.59 -8.34 20.31
CA ASN A 460 -2.45 -8.63 21.17
C ASN A 460 -2.63 -9.98 21.88
N SER A 461 -3.85 -10.30 22.33
CA SER A 461 -4.16 -11.59 22.98
C SER A 461 -4.02 -12.82 22.05
N LEU A 462 -3.98 -12.60 20.73
CA LEU A 462 -3.83 -13.67 19.74
C LEU A 462 -2.38 -14.04 19.44
N THR A 463 -1.42 -13.20 19.83
CA THR A 463 0.03 -13.43 19.61
C THR A 463 0.51 -14.82 20.05
N PRO A 464 0.07 -15.38 21.19
CA PRO A 464 0.48 -16.73 21.61
C PRO A 464 0.01 -17.88 20.71
N TYR A 465 -0.99 -17.67 19.86
CA TYR A 465 -1.57 -18.69 18.96
C TYR A 465 -0.93 -18.69 17.56
N LEU A 466 -0.08 -17.69 17.28
CA LEU A 466 0.68 -17.60 16.05
C LEU A 466 1.91 -18.53 16.12
N PRO A 467 2.35 -19.08 14.99
CA PRO A 467 3.57 -19.87 14.91
C PRO A 467 4.79 -19.05 15.32
N PHE A 468 5.84 -19.74 15.78
CA PHE A 468 7.05 -19.11 16.33
C PHE A 468 7.70 -18.08 15.38
N THR A 469 7.74 -18.36 14.08
CA THR A 469 8.31 -17.47 13.05
C THR A 469 7.59 -16.12 12.97
N ILE A 470 6.28 -16.11 13.16
CA ILE A 470 5.46 -14.89 13.21
C ILE A 470 5.54 -14.25 14.60
N LYS A 471 5.26 -15.04 15.64
CA LYS A 471 5.22 -14.61 17.04
C LYS A 471 6.50 -13.90 17.47
N SER A 472 7.66 -14.47 17.14
CA SER A 472 8.96 -13.90 17.53
C SER A 472 9.20 -12.51 16.96
N ARG A 473 8.62 -12.16 15.80
CA ARG A 473 8.72 -10.82 15.19
C ARG A 473 7.71 -9.83 15.76
N ILE A 474 6.55 -10.31 16.19
CA ILE A 474 5.56 -9.47 16.90
C ILE A 474 6.10 -9.09 18.28
N GLU A 475 6.67 -10.07 19.00
CA GLU A 475 7.24 -9.87 20.34
C GLU A 475 8.58 -9.12 20.31
N ASN A 476 9.33 -9.22 19.22
CA ASN A 476 10.54 -8.45 18.96
C ASN A 476 10.46 -7.73 17.59
N PRO A 477 9.81 -6.56 17.52
CA PRO A 477 9.68 -5.79 16.28
C PRO A 477 11.03 -5.46 15.62
N ASN A 478 12.09 -5.34 16.41
CA ASN A 478 13.44 -4.96 15.97
C ASN A 478 14.36 -6.19 15.76
N LYS A 479 13.78 -7.39 15.60
CA LYS A 479 14.53 -8.65 15.42
C LYS A 479 15.47 -8.56 14.21
N GLN A 480 14.98 -8.10 13.06
CA GLN A 480 15.80 -8.00 11.86
C GLN A 480 17.02 -7.09 12.04
N LEU A 481 16.86 -5.93 12.69
CA LEU A 481 18.00 -5.06 13.00
C LEU A 481 19.03 -5.76 13.90
N SER A 482 18.55 -6.54 14.89
CA SER A 482 19.42 -7.30 15.78
C SER A 482 20.23 -8.37 15.03
N GLU A 483 19.62 -9.05 14.05
CA GLU A 483 20.30 -10.04 13.19
C GLU A 483 21.25 -9.36 12.20
N LEU A 484 20.87 -8.21 11.63
CA LEU A 484 21.75 -7.40 10.77
C LEU A 484 23.02 -6.97 11.52
N LEU A 485 22.87 -6.56 12.79
CA LEU A 485 23.95 -6.09 13.65
C LEU A 485 24.56 -7.20 14.53
N HIS A 486 24.42 -8.48 14.17
CA HIS A 486 24.90 -9.61 14.99
C HIS A 486 26.39 -9.52 15.37
N ARG A 487 27.23 -8.94 14.51
CA ARG A 487 28.66 -8.70 14.78
C ARG A 487 28.91 -7.65 15.87
N GLU A 488 27.98 -6.72 16.04
CA GLU A 488 28.03 -5.62 17.00
C GLU A 488 27.04 -5.82 18.16
N ALA A 489 26.51 -7.05 18.33
CA ALA A 489 25.48 -7.36 19.33
C ALA A 489 25.83 -6.87 20.74
N LYS A 490 27.08 -7.06 21.20
CA LYS A 490 27.53 -6.58 22.52
C LYS A 490 27.49 -5.06 22.66
N THR A 491 27.71 -4.33 21.56
CA THR A 491 27.61 -2.88 21.53
C THR A 491 26.14 -2.48 21.53
N LEU A 492 25.32 -3.14 20.72
CA LEU A 492 23.88 -2.89 20.60
C LEU A 492 23.14 -3.16 21.91
N GLU A 493 23.57 -4.16 22.69
CA GLU A 493 23.01 -4.50 24.00
C GLU A 493 23.03 -3.35 25.01
N LYS A 494 23.92 -2.35 24.82
CA LYS A 494 23.99 -1.15 25.66
C LYS A 494 22.84 -0.17 25.41
N PHE A 495 22.07 -0.40 24.36
CA PHE A 495 20.97 0.45 23.94
C PHE A 495 19.62 -0.28 24.06
N GLU A 496 18.59 0.50 24.35
CA GLU A 496 17.20 0.13 24.11
C GLU A 496 16.79 0.72 22.76
N ILE A 497 16.34 -0.15 21.84
CA ILE A 497 15.86 0.23 20.52
C ILE A 497 14.39 0.59 20.66
N LEU A 498 14.06 1.87 20.48
CA LEU A 498 12.69 2.37 20.54
C LEU A 498 11.93 2.03 19.26
N ASP A 499 12.58 2.17 18.12
CA ASP A 499 12.04 1.87 16.80
C ASP A 499 13.20 1.58 15.84
N SER A 500 12.92 0.80 14.79
CA SER A 500 13.89 0.56 13.71
C SER A 500 13.20 0.32 12.39
N ASP A 501 13.92 0.51 11.30
CA ASP A 501 13.45 0.23 9.94
C ASP A 501 14.65 -0.11 9.05
N ILE A 502 14.43 -0.92 8.02
CA ILE A 502 15.47 -1.39 7.09
C ILE A 502 14.95 -1.27 5.67
N GLY A 503 15.58 -0.42 4.86
CA GLY A 503 15.12 -0.21 3.49
C GLY A 503 16.02 0.69 2.67
N ASN A 504 15.60 0.92 1.42
CA ASN A 504 16.22 1.90 0.54
C ASN A 504 15.57 3.27 0.78
N ILE A 505 16.35 4.25 1.23
CA ILE A 505 15.84 5.60 1.47
C ILE A 505 16.37 6.58 0.43
N LEU A 506 15.53 7.57 0.12
CA LEU A 506 15.88 8.74 -0.69
C LEU A 506 15.51 9.99 0.10
N SER A 507 16.47 10.56 0.83
CA SER A 507 16.24 11.70 1.73
C SER A 507 17.13 12.90 1.41
N TYR A 508 17.00 13.96 2.22
CA TYR A 508 17.88 15.14 2.19
C TYR A 508 19.29 14.85 2.72
N SER A 509 19.47 13.74 3.44
CA SER A 509 20.69 13.43 4.17
C SER A 509 21.40 12.19 3.64
N TYR A 510 20.69 11.31 2.93
CA TYR A 510 21.25 10.05 2.44
C TYR A 510 20.43 9.47 1.26
N SER A 511 21.07 8.61 0.46
CA SER A 511 20.44 7.87 -0.63
C SER A 511 21.06 6.47 -0.73
N GLY A 512 20.26 5.42 -0.56
CA GLY A 512 20.72 4.03 -0.69
C GLY A 512 20.07 3.09 0.31
N ASP A 513 20.54 1.85 0.35
CA ASP A 513 20.13 0.85 1.34
C ASP A 513 20.72 1.22 2.71
N CYS A 514 19.87 1.32 3.72
CA CYS A 514 20.28 1.63 5.08
C CYS A 514 19.37 0.92 6.10
N TRP A 515 19.84 0.89 7.34
CA TRP A 515 18.96 0.72 8.49
C TRP A 515 18.84 2.05 9.22
N MET A 516 17.68 2.27 9.83
CA MET A 516 17.40 3.40 10.69
C MET A 516 17.00 2.88 12.07
N ALA A 517 17.36 3.60 13.12
CA ALA A 517 16.88 3.27 14.45
C ALA A 517 16.89 4.49 15.38
N ASP A 518 15.88 4.52 16.23
CA ASP A 518 15.85 5.39 17.41
C ASP A 518 16.30 4.58 18.62
N MET A 519 17.36 5.03 19.28
CA MET A 519 17.97 4.32 20.40
C MET A 519 18.22 5.21 21.61
N VAL A 520 18.12 4.62 22.81
CA VAL A 520 18.52 5.26 24.07
C VAL A 520 19.53 4.40 24.81
N GLU A 521 20.48 5.02 25.51
CA GLU A 521 21.42 4.29 26.38
C GLU A 521 20.68 3.66 27.56
N LYS A 522 20.84 2.35 27.78
CA LYS A 522 20.23 1.67 28.93
C LYS A 522 20.80 2.19 30.25
N GLY A 523 19.92 2.38 31.23
CA GLY A 523 20.30 2.83 32.58
C GLY A 523 20.68 4.30 32.67
N ASN A 524 20.46 5.09 31.62
CA ASN A 524 20.65 6.52 31.60
C ASN A 524 19.28 7.23 31.55
N GLU A 525 19.04 8.16 32.46
CA GLU A 525 17.80 8.95 32.53
C GLU A 525 17.81 10.17 31.58
N SER A 526 18.78 10.28 30.67
CA SER A 526 18.85 11.40 29.72
C SER A 526 17.66 11.40 28.76
N ASN A 527 17.13 12.59 28.47
CA ASN A 527 16.10 12.81 27.44
C ASN A 527 16.64 12.72 26.00
N ILE A 528 17.84 12.16 25.81
CA ILE A 528 18.52 12.06 24.52
C ILE A 528 18.17 10.73 23.85
N VAL A 529 17.71 10.83 22.61
CA VAL A 529 17.51 9.72 21.68
C VAL A 529 18.51 9.87 20.54
N TYR A 530 19.17 8.79 20.15
CA TYR A 530 20.03 8.75 18.98
C TYR A 530 19.21 8.28 17.79
N ASN A 531 18.99 9.17 16.82
CA ASN A 531 18.32 8.87 15.56
C ASN A 531 19.39 8.53 14.51
N LEU A 532 19.58 7.23 14.27
CA LEU A 532 20.63 6.73 13.40
C LEU A 532 20.08 6.42 12.01
N THR A 533 20.85 6.73 10.98
CA THR A 533 20.62 6.33 9.59
C THR A 533 21.93 5.82 9.02
N MET A 534 22.05 4.52 8.84
CA MET A 534 23.34 3.88 8.61
C MET A 534 23.33 3.03 7.33
N PRO A 535 24.25 3.24 6.39
CA PRO A 535 24.35 2.41 5.20
C PRO A 535 24.56 0.93 5.55
N ILE A 536 23.92 0.05 4.78
CA ILE A 536 24.22 -1.38 4.80
C ILE A 536 25.41 -1.59 3.86
N THR A 537 26.63 -1.62 4.42
CA THR A 537 27.88 -1.81 3.65
C THR A 537 28.51 -3.17 3.88
N ASP A 538 29.39 -3.56 2.96
CA ASP A 538 29.87 -4.94 2.78
C ASP A 538 30.98 -5.37 3.75
N GLU A 539 31.44 -4.53 4.67
CA GLU A 539 32.55 -4.92 5.58
C GLU A 539 32.27 -4.58 7.04
N ILE A 540 31.69 -3.42 7.34
CA ILE A 540 31.39 -2.98 8.71
C ILE A 540 30.08 -2.20 8.70
N THR A 541 29.14 -2.60 9.55
CA THR A 541 27.95 -1.78 9.82
C THR A 541 28.42 -0.49 10.51
N PRO A 542 28.02 0.71 10.04
CA PRO A 542 28.51 2.00 10.56
C PRO A 542 28.23 2.27 12.04
N PHE A 543 27.61 1.35 12.76
CA PHE A 543 27.25 1.53 14.16
C PHE A 543 28.47 1.76 15.06
N ASN A 544 29.56 1.01 14.86
CA ASN A 544 30.82 1.26 15.58
C ASN A 544 31.31 2.70 15.41
N ASN A 545 31.18 3.28 14.20
CA ASN A 545 31.57 4.67 13.95
C ASN A 545 30.71 5.68 14.72
N PHE A 546 29.41 5.42 14.86
CA PHE A 546 28.58 6.21 15.77
C PHE A 546 29.09 6.09 17.21
N THR A 547 29.39 4.89 17.68
CA THR A 547 29.81 4.70 19.08
C THR A 547 31.11 5.42 19.44
N THR A 548 32.01 5.65 18.49
CA THR A 548 33.23 6.44 18.72
C THR A 548 32.95 7.95 18.88
N HIS A 549 31.89 8.47 18.26
CA HIS A 549 31.50 9.88 18.33
C HIS A 549 30.43 10.17 19.40
N MET A 550 29.72 9.14 19.86
CA MET A 550 28.56 9.26 20.74
C MET A 550 28.83 10.14 21.97
N SER A 551 29.93 9.90 22.71
CA SER A 551 30.24 10.65 23.92
C SER A 551 30.47 12.14 23.66
N GLU A 552 31.05 12.50 22.51
CA GLU A 552 31.24 13.89 22.14
C GLU A 552 29.91 14.57 21.79
N LEU A 553 29.09 13.92 20.96
CA LEU A 553 27.78 14.42 20.55
C LEU A 553 26.89 14.70 21.77
N LYS A 554 26.83 13.73 22.68
CA LYS A 554 26.11 13.83 23.94
C LYS A 554 26.61 15.01 24.78
N ARG A 555 27.93 15.10 24.99
CA ARG A 555 28.55 16.18 25.78
C ARG A 555 28.23 17.56 25.20
N ARG A 556 28.23 17.72 23.89
CA ARG A 556 27.90 19.00 23.23
C ARG A 556 26.46 19.43 23.48
N ILE A 557 25.52 18.49 23.51
CA ILE A 557 24.11 18.75 23.83
C ILE A 557 23.92 19.01 25.32
N GLU A 558 24.49 18.18 26.19
CA GLU A 558 24.32 18.27 27.65
C GLU A 558 24.92 19.56 28.23
N ASN A 559 26.02 20.04 27.65
CA ASN A 559 26.70 21.25 28.14
C ASN A 559 26.12 22.55 27.57
N HIS A 560 25.15 22.50 26.66
CA HIS A 560 24.65 23.70 26.01
C HIS A 560 23.43 24.29 26.73
N ASP A 561 23.62 25.40 27.44
CA ASP A 561 22.62 26.03 28.31
C ASP A 561 21.25 26.23 27.62
N PHE A 562 21.22 26.82 26.43
CA PHE A 562 19.95 27.07 25.72
C PHE A 562 19.21 25.78 25.32
N ILE A 563 19.93 24.76 24.84
CA ILE A 563 19.34 23.47 24.47
C ILE A 563 18.74 22.81 25.70
N GLN A 564 19.47 22.80 26.82
CA GLN A 564 18.98 22.28 28.09
C GLN A 564 17.79 23.08 28.62
N GLN A 565 17.78 24.41 28.45
CA GLN A 565 16.64 25.23 28.81
C GLN A 565 15.38 24.82 28.03
N ILE A 566 15.49 24.60 26.72
CA ILE A 566 14.37 24.14 25.87
C ILE A 566 13.92 22.73 26.27
N ALA A 567 14.88 21.80 26.41
CA ALA A 567 14.57 20.41 26.73
C ALA A 567 13.92 20.27 28.12
N ASN A 568 14.34 21.06 29.11
CA ASN A 568 13.83 20.98 30.48
C ASN A 568 12.54 21.79 30.73
N GLN A 569 12.01 22.50 29.72
CA GLN A 569 10.70 23.18 29.85
C GLN A 569 9.55 22.20 30.12
N ASN A 570 9.65 20.97 29.62
CA ASN A 570 8.63 19.95 29.80
C ASN A 570 9.28 18.56 29.85
N LEU A 571 8.89 17.73 30.82
CA LEU A 571 9.40 16.37 30.99
C LEU A 571 9.12 15.45 29.79
N SER A 572 8.16 15.80 28.93
CA SER A 572 7.86 15.06 27.70
C SER A 572 8.76 15.43 26.51
N ASN A 573 9.56 16.49 26.63
CA ASN A 573 10.47 16.88 25.57
C ASN A 573 11.61 15.88 25.45
N ARG A 574 11.95 15.49 24.22
CA ARG A 574 13.07 14.59 23.92
C ARG A 574 13.95 15.21 22.85
N ILE A 575 15.25 15.06 22.99
CA ILE A 575 16.26 15.54 22.05
C ILE A 575 16.69 14.35 21.19
N TYR A 576 16.45 14.43 19.89
CA TYR A 576 16.87 13.42 18.93
C TYR A 576 18.12 13.91 18.21
N ILE A 577 19.27 13.31 18.51
CA ILE A 577 20.53 13.60 17.83
C ILE A 577 20.58 12.75 16.57
N ASN A 578 20.62 13.39 15.41
CA ASN A 578 20.72 12.70 14.13
C ASN A 578 22.18 12.28 13.92
N PHE A 579 22.38 11.06 13.40
CA PHE A 579 23.67 10.60 12.94
C PHE A 579 23.49 9.77 11.68
N THR A 580 24.12 10.22 10.59
CA THR A 580 24.00 9.63 9.26
C THR A 580 25.38 9.24 8.78
N ASP A 581 25.55 7.95 8.50
CA ASP A 581 26.82 7.35 8.05
C ASP A 581 27.99 7.60 9.02
N ASP A 582 28.73 8.69 8.83
CA ASP A 582 29.92 9.05 9.62
C ASP A 582 29.83 10.37 10.39
N ARG A 583 28.69 11.06 10.31
CA ARG A 583 28.55 12.42 10.86
C ARG A 583 27.14 12.72 11.36
N SER A 584 27.03 13.70 12.26
CA SER A 584 25.72 14.14 12.75
C SER A 584 25.00 15.08 11.78
N PHE A 585 25.72 15.98 11.13
CA PHE A 585 25.16 16.85 10.08
C PHE A 585 25.54 16.33 8.69
N ALA A 586 24.56 15.71 8.01
CA ALA A 586 24.69 15.30 6.62
C ALA A 586 23.88 16.25 5.71
N ASN A 587 24.50 16.65 4.60
CA ASN A 587 23.92 17.57 3.62
C ASN A 587 24.06 16.96 2.22
N PHE A 588 23.25 15.94 1.95
CA PHE A 588 23.33 15.20 0.70
C PHE A 588 22.83 16.06 -0.47
N LYS A 589 23.67 16.22 -1.50
CA LYS A 589 23.42 17.05 -2.69
C LYS A 589 23.03 18.50 -2.34
N ASP A 590 23.62 19.05 -1.29
CA ASP A 590 23.42 20.44 -0.84
C ASP A 590 22.00 20.86 -0.46
N ARG A 591 21.07 19.90 -0.31
CA ARG A 591 19.65 20.24 -0.16
C ARG A 591 19.28 20.89 1.17
N VAL A 592 20.04 20.65 2.25
CA VAL A 592 19.77 21.29 3.55
C VAL A 592 20.31 22.72 3.52
N LEU A 593 21.53 22.90 3.02
CA LEU A 593 22.15 24.22 2.93
C LEU A 593 21.49 25.11 1.87
N GLU A 594 20.93 24.56 0.78
CA GLU A 594 20.26 25.32 -0.28
C GLU A 594 19.18 26.27 0.26
N LYS A 595 18.48 25.86 1.32
CA LYS A 595 17.38 26.65 1.90
C LYS A 595 17.86 27.70 2.92
N ILE A 596 19.09 27.59 3.41
CA ILE A 596 19.65 28.50 4.41
C ILE A 596 20.09 29.82 3.72
N PRO A 597 19.74 30.99 4.27
CA PRO A 597 20.17 32.29 3.74
C PRO A 597 21.69 32.38 3.54
N GLU A 598 22.13 32.94 2.39
CA GLU A 598 23.55 33.03 2.01
C GLU A 598 24.43 33.67 3.09
N LYS A 599 23.92 34.73 3.74
CA LYS A 599 24.63 35.43 4.81
C LYS A 599 25.03 34.53 5.97
N ILE A 600 24.22 33.52 6.31
CA ILE A 600 24.51 32.55 7.38
C ILE A 600 25.51 31.51 6.88
N LYS A 601 25.35 31.04 5.64
CA LYS A 601 26.29 30.10 5.02
C LYS A 601 27.71 30.65 4.91
N GLU A 602 27.84 31.94 4.64
CA GLU A 602 29.14 32.61 4.54
C GLU A 602 29.77 32.94 5.90
N SER A 603 28.95 33.14 6.95
CA SER A 603 29.43 33.56 8.27
C SER A 603 29.72 32.40 9.24
N GLU A 604 29.13 31.23 9.01
CA GLU A 604 29.20 30.09 9.92
C GLU A 604 29.87 28.87 9.27
N SER A 605 30.60 28.09 10.09
CA SER A 605 31.12 26.80 9.67
C SER A 605 30.13 25.68 10.01
N PHE A 606 29.75 24.90 8.99
CA PHE A 606 28.98 23.67 9.14
C PHE A 606 29.88 22.42 9.23
N GLU A 607 31.19 22.62 9.19
CA GLU A 607 32.16 21.56 9.49
C GLU A 607 31.96 21.10 10.94
N ASN A 608 31.85 19.79 11.16
CA ASN A 608 31.55 19.19 12.47
C ASN A 608 30.25 19.68 13.14
N ALA A 609 29.29 20.19 12.37
CA ALA A 609 27.98 20.54 12.90
C ALA A 609 27.22 19.29 13.38
N LEU A 610 26.35 19.49 14.38
CA LEU A 610 25.48 18.47 14.95
C LEU A 610 24.03 18.78 14.56
N SER A 611 23.37 17.85 13.87
CA SER A 611 21.94 17.97 13.56
C SER A 611 21.12 17.28 14.63
N PHE A 612 20.09 17.96 15.13
CA PHE A 612 19.16 17.38 16.09
C PHE A 612 17.77 17.98 15.94
N TYR A 613 16.78 17.33 16.53
CA TYR A 613 15.47 17.92 16.73
C TYR A 613 14.98 17.70 18.14
N ILE A 614 14.13 18.61 18.61
CA ILE A 614 13.44 18.45 19.90
C ILE A 614 11.98 18.19 19.60
N THR A 615 11.43 17.11 20.15
CA THR A 615 9.98 16.84 20.12
C THR A 615 9.31 17.51 21.31
N PHE A 616 8.13 18.05 21.08
CA PHE A 616 7.29 18.72 22.07
C PHE A 616 5.93 18.04 22.14
N SER A 617 5.11 18.46 23.12
CA SER A 617 3.72 18.02 23.22
C SER A 617 2.94 18.26 21.91
N ASN A 618 1.90 17.44 21.68
CA ASN A 618 1.10 17.45 20.45
C ASN A 618 1.88 17.09 19.17
N ARG A 619 2.91 16.25 19.26
CA ARG A 619 3.72 15.75 18.12
C ARG A 619 4.36 16.87 17.28
N ARG A 620 4.62 18.02 17.91
CA ARG A 620 5.38 19.10 17.29
C ARG A 620 6.86 18.79 17.43
N TYR A 621 7.67 19.15 16.43
CA TYR A 621 9.11 19.11 16.56
C TYR A 621 9.74 20.33 15.91
N VAL A 622 10.93 20.70 16.38
CA VAL A 622 11.75 21.78 15.81
C VAL A 622 13.12 21.20 15.49
N ARG A 623 13.62 21.48 14.29
CA ARG A 623 14.94 21.03 13.82
C ARG A 623 15.99 22.11 14.05
N PHE A 624 17.15 21.69 14.51
CA PHE A 624 18.26 22.53 14.88
C PHE A 624 19.58 22.03 14.27
N ILE A 625 20.52 22.95 14.11
CA ILE A 625 21.93 22.65 13.83
C ILE A 625 22.76 23.34 14.92
N LEU A 626 23.52 22.55 15.67
CA LEU A 626 24.52 23.06 16.61
C LEU A 626 25.87 23.12 15.88
N LEU A 627 26.38 24.33 15.70
CA LEU A 627 27.62 24.62 14.99
C LEU A 627 28.83 24.41 15.91
N GLU A 628 30.03 24.39 15.32
CA GLU A 628 31.29 24.18 16.05
C GLU A 628 31.57 25.29 17.09
N ASN A 629 31.16 26.52 16.79
CA ASN A 629 31.29 27.68 17.68
C ASN A 629 30.24 27.74 18.81
N ASN A 630 29.48 26.66 19.03
CA ASN A 630 28.35 26.57 19.96
C ASN A 630 27.18 27.52 19.66
N ALA A 631 27.05 28.02 18.43
CA ALA A 631 25.83 28.67 17.99
C ALA A 631 24.80 27.62 17.52
N VAL A 632 23.53 27.85 17.82
CA VAL A 632 22.40 27.00 17.43
C VAL A 632 21.57 27.69 16.38
N LEU A 633 21.47 27.08 15.21
CA LEU A 633 20.61 27.51 14.12
C LEU A 633 19.28 26.75 14.16
N VAL A 634 18.16 27.47 14.13
CA VAL A 634 16.81 26.91 14.02
C VAL A 634 16.41 26.85 12.56
N LEU A 635 16.02 25.68 12.04
CA LEU A 635 15.69 25.55 10.61
C LEU A 635 14.25 25.96 10.30
N GLY A 636 13.28 25.39 11.01
CA GLY A 636 11.86 25.68 10.82
C GLY A 636 11.07 25.41 12.09
N ILE A 637 9.93 26.09 12.23
CA ILE A 637 9.14 26.12 13.47
C ILE A 637 7.65 25.84 13.19
N PRO A 638 6.95 25.12 14.08
CA PRO A 638 5.50 24.97 14.00
C PRO A 638 4.76 26.30 14.22
N GLU A 639 3.56 26.43 13.66
CA GLU A 639 2.71 27.60 13.87
C GLU A 639 2.45 27.88 15.36
N GLY A 640 2.67 29.13 15.78
CA GLY A 640 2.47 29.58 17.16
C GLY A 640 3.44 28.95 18.17
N PHE A 641 4.57 28.41 17.71
CA PHE A 641 5.61 27.87 18.57
C PHE A 641 6.51 28.98 19.13
N THR A 642 6.93 28.86 20.39
CA THR A 642 7.80 29.83 21.08
C THR A 642 9.07 29.17 21.57
N LEU A 643 10.15 29.95 21.68
CA LEU A 643 11.40 29.56 22.33
C LEU A 643 11.59 30.38 23.60
N PRO A 644 12.45 29.96 24.55
CA PRO A 644 12.70 30.75 25.76
C PRO A 644 13.06 32.21 25.42
N GLY A 645 12.17 33.14 25.73
CA GLY A 645 12.36 34.58 25.50
C GLY A 645 12.03 35.09 24.09
N TYR A 646 11.45 34.28 23.21
CA TYR A 646 11.11 34.66 21.83
C TYR A 646 9.76 34.10 21.38
N ASP A 647 8.91 34.98 20.86
CA ASP A 647 7.61 34.62 20.31
C ASP A 647 7.70 34.14 18.86
N PHE A 648 6.65 33.47 18.39
CA PHE A 648 6.59 32.88 17.04
C PHE A 648 6.96 33.88 15.94
N ASP A 649 6.39 35.09 15.98
CA ASP A 649 6.61 36.10 14.96
C ASP A 649 8.06 36.61 14.91
N GLU A 650 8.80 36.54 16.02
CA GLU A 650 10.21 36.89 16.08
C GLU A 650 11.11 35.81 15.47
N LEU A 651 10.62 34.57 15.48
CA LEU A 651 11.36 33.38 15.04
C LEU A 651 11.16 33.08 13.55
N VAL A 652 10.06 33.51 12.91
CA VAL A 652 9.80 33.26 11.48
C VAL A 652 10.62 34.21 10.61
N THR A 653 11.30 33.67 9.59
CA THR A 653 11.95 34.47 8.54
C THR A 653 11.32 34.30 7.17
N ALA A 654 10.76 33.13 6.88
CA ALA A 654 10.05 32.89 5.63
C ALA A 654 8.83 31.99 5.86
N THR A 655 7.84 32.15 4.99
CA THR A 655 6.61 31.36 5.00
C THR A 655 6.38 30.80 3.60
N SER A 656 6.23 29.49 3.52
CA SER A 656 5.91 28.80 2.27
C SER A 656 4.49 28.24 2.36
N GLU A 657 3.66 28.55 1.37
CA GLU A 657 2.31 28.01 1.22
C GLU A 657 2.30 26.99 0.08
N GLY A 658 2.20 25.71 0.44
CA GLY A 658 1.88 24.64 -0.47
C GLY A 658 0.36 24.45 -0.60
N PHE A 659 -0.05 23.64 -1.58
CA PHE A 659 -1.47 23.36 -1.85
C PHE A 659 -2.25 22.85 -0.61
N LEU A 660 -1.57 22.18 0.33
CA LEU A 660 -2.18 21.57 1.54
C LEU A 660 -1.47 21.90 2.86
N HIS A 661 -0.35 22.61 2.83
CA HIS A 661 0.44 22.86 4.03
C HIS A 661 1.05 24.25 4.00
N LYS A 662 1.18 24.82 5.19
CA LYS A 662 1.92 26.05 5.42
C LYS A 662 3.14 25.68 6.28
N SER A 663 4.33 25.98 5.80
CA SER A 663 5.58 25.78 6.54
C SER A 663 6.20 27.12 6.87
N TYR A 664 6.80 27.20 8.05
CA TYR A 664 7.44 28.40 8.56
C TYR A 664 8.93 28.10 8.78
N ASP A 665 9.76 28.76 7.99
CA ASP A 665 11.21 28.67 8.13
C ASP A 665 11.68 29.73 9.13
N SER A 666 12.72 29.41 9.89
CA SER A 666 13.24 30.29 10.94
C SER A 666 14.62 30.84 10.60
N TYR A 667 15.61 29.98 10.35
CA TYR A 667 17.01 30.38 10.15
C TYR A 667 17.55 31.39 11.20
N LYS A 668 17.01 31.37 12.42
CA LYS A 668 17.47 32.19 13.54
C LYS A 668 18.62 31.51 14.27
N LEU A 669 19.64 32.30 14.59
CA LEU A 669 20.88 31.86 15.21
C LEU A 669 20.92 32.32 16.67
N PHE A 670 21.25 31.41 17.59
CA PHE A 670 21.33 31.67 19.02
C PHE A 670 22.72 31.31 19.53
N ASN A 671 23.25 32.08 20.48
CA ASN A 671 24.46 31.65 21.19
C ASN A 671 24.15 30.62 22.29
N GLU A 672 25.19 30.14 22.96
CA GLU A 672 25.11 29.16 24.05
C GLU A 672 24.07 29.51 25.13
N LYS A 673 23.93 30.81 25.45
CA LYS A 673 23.02 31.35 26.47
C LYS A 673 21.61 31.65 25.96
N GLY A 674 21.31 31.35 24.70
CA GLY A 674 20.00 31.56 24.10
C GLY A 674 19.74 32.98 23.62
N LYS A 675 20.78 33.83 23.48
CA LYS A 675 20.61 35.15 22.88
C LYS A 675 20.63 35.03 21.35
N MET A 676 19.56 35.48 20.70
CA MET A 676 19.46 35.58 19.24
C MET A 676 20.52 36.54 18.68
N LEU A 677 21.17 36.14 17.58
CA LEU A 677 22.31 36.82 16.97
C LEU A 677 21.96 37.56 15.66
N ASN A 678 20.83 37.25 15.02
CA ASN A 678 20.45 37.76 13.69
C ASN A 678 19.00 38.23 13.54
#